data_AF-A0AAD7ISD1-F1
#
_entry.id   AF-A0AAD7ISD1-F1
#
_cell.length_a   1.000
_cell.length_b   1.000
_cell.length_c   1.000
_cell.angle_alpha   90.00
_cell.angle_beta   90.00
_cell.angle_gamma   90.00
#
_symmetry.space_group_name_H-M   'P 1'
#
loop_
_entity.id
_entity.type
_entity.pdbx_description
1 polymer ?
#
loop_
_entity_poly.entity_id
_entity_poly.type
_entity_poly.pdbx_seq_one_letter_code
_entity_poly.pdbx_strand_id
1 'polypeptide(L)'
;MDLGLTDSESTSDLRLRIAALEENLEKAQTAREEAEADLATHQREAKNAEHAHHATRNLALYGHSDAIIFVQPEDSDEGLIYRTSKGKGTTATVCRVMVRYNIDQFLRPPRLHQWMHNGRLYREAGEQQSSRFELFFDLLFVGMVHQISEAAADLPTGIGFAKYILTFAPAFSIWADVRDIANQFANDDVTQRAYILWTMMLLVGYSNNASAVQLGEADTKHSLNLSDQSLTSMRWTLGFFVVAKLSRVILSLVYALFLPLSRNPLLISTFNPVVSTIIFFVAIYTSLRVTIALVATGIALDYLLKVVGVLLLKTMEVLGKKVEKKLRQKQMSKEKQMKHGYYPWTSAADETPAVAPTAEDPILTPGMEKDSRGPFGGAQTVNSSMTAVNETAPLGNIKVFQDAAAKGHYRFPAINIEHHVERLGAFVTIVLGEMVVGVFFAAAGPVGLNMESGRSLLGLMIAFNLNWMYFDSQACKHFIHAIRRHWFAGFLFTTLHLPLCMALLLASSAINRLVISDSIQSDAGGGLKWFFGAGLGISVWLMATLGVLHKNLDDEEGLTEHKPSKKIRRTINRKVVLSTRYVAGLVMTLVPLVNDVSSVGLLGIYVGITAFLIIEETFARIEKRELDLDKMASSGHASEANEHPEAVDDVIV
;
A
#
# COMPACT_ATOMS: atom_id res chain seq x y z
N MET A 1 28.30 -48.96 -72.49
CA MET A 1 28.98 -50.16 -71.97
C MET A 1 30.45 -49.84 -71.91
N ASP A 2 31.12 -49.75 -70.79
CA ASP A 2 30.80 -49.76 -69.36
C ASP A 2 32.08 -49.17 -68.75
N LEU A 3 32.00 -48.04 -68.06
CA LEU A 3 31.91 -48.00 -66.58
C LEU A 3 33.00 -48.86 -65.95
N GLY A 4 34.12 -48.21 -65.63
CA GLY A 4 35.19 -48.89 -64.92
C GLY A 4 36.31 -47.96 -64.56
N LEU A 5 36.00 -46.88 -63.83
CA LEU A 5 36.86 -46.16 -62.89
C LEU A 5 36.05 -45.00 -62.29
N THR A 6 36.16 -44.78 -60.97
CA THR A 6 35.81 -43.56 -60.18
C THR A 6 34.63 -43.56 -59.18
N ASP A 7 33.93 -44.68 -58.89
CA ASP A 7 32.87 -44.62 -57.85
C ASP A 7 33.33 -44.97 -56.42
N SER A 8 34.38 -45.78 -56.22
CA SER A 8 34.82 -46.18 -54.86
C SER A 8 35.70 -45.14 -54.15
N GLU A 9 36.52 -44.39 -54.89
CA GLU A 9 37.29 -43.24 -54.35
C GLU A 9 36.36 -42.06 -54.02
N SER A 10 35.36 -41.79 -54.85
CA SER A 10 34.35 -40.75 -54.61
C SER A 10 33.51 -41.03 -53.37
N THR A 11 33.05 -42.28 -53.19
CA THR A 11 32.23 -42.66 -52.02
C THR A 11 33.00 -42.72 -50.72
N SER A 12 34.30 -43.05 -50.74
CA SER A 12 35.15 -43.02 -49.54
C SER A 12 35.54 -41.60 -49.13
N ASP A 13 35.86 -40.71 -50.08
CA ASP A 13 36.09 -39.28 -49.81
C ASP A 13 34.82 -38.59 -49.27
N LEU A 14 33.64 -38.93 -49.83
CA LEU A 14 32.36 -38.45 -49.32
C LEU A 14 32.08 -38.89 -47.89
N ARG A 15 32.38 -40.16 -47.53
CA ARG A 15 32.21 -40.65 -46.14
C ARG A 15 33.15 -39.95 -45.16
N LEU A 16 34.40 -39.68 -45.57
CA LEU A 16 35.36 -38.92 -44.77
C LEU A 16 34.89 -37.48 -44.54
N ARG A 17 34.35 -36.82 -45.57
CA ARG A 17 33.79 -35.47 -45.45
C ARG A 17 32.54 -35.42 -44.56
N ILE A 18 31.66 -36.43 -44.66
CA ILE A 18 30.48 -36.53 -43.80
C ILE A 18 30.91 -36.70 -42.34
N ALA A 19 31.85 -37.59 -42.04
CA ALA A 19 32.37 -37.78 -40.68
C ALA A 19 33.02 -36.49 -40.13
N ALA A 20 33.79 -35.77 -40.95
CA ALA A 20 34.38 -34.49 -40.54
C ALA A 20 33.32 -33.39 -40.33
N LEU A 21 32.24 -33.40 -41.10
CA LEU A 21 31.11 -32.48 -40.93
C LEU A 21 30.28 -32.81 -39.67
N GLU A 22 30.08 -34.08 -39.35
CA GLU A 22 29.42 -34.52 -38.11
C GLU A 22 30.23 -34.10 -36.87
N GLU A 23 31.56 -34.29 -36.89
CA GLU A 23 32.44 -33.83 -35.81
C GLU A 23 32.41 -32.29 -35.66
N ASN A 24 32.39 -31.56 -36.76
CA ASN A 24 32.27 -30.10 -36.73
C ASN A 24 30.90 -29.63 -36.24
N LEU A 25 29.82 -30.36 -36.58
CA LEU A 25 28.48 -30.08 -36.08
C LEU A 25 28.41 -30.28 -34.57
N GLU A 26 28.98 -31.37 -34.05
CA GLU A 26 29.00 -31.68 -32.62
C GLU A 26 29.82 -30.65 -31.83
N LYS A 27 30.98 -30.22 -32.37
CA LYS A 27 31.77 -29.10 -31.82
C LYS A 27 31.01 -27.77 -31.85
N ALA A 28 30.24 -27.51 -32.91
CA ALA A 28 29.44 -26.29 -33.01
C ALA A 28 28.24 -26.32 -32.05
N GLN A 29 27.64 -27.49 -31.80
CA GLN A 29 26.54 -27.66 -30.83
C GLN A 29 27.03 -27.46 -29.39
N THR A 30 28.16 -28.08 -29.02
CA THR A 30 28.76 -27.91 -27.70
C THR A 30 29.19 -26.46 -27.43
N ALA A 31 29.86 -25.81 -28.40
CA ALA A 31 30.21 -24.39 -28.28
C ALA A 31 28.99 -23.47 -28.16
N ARG A 32 27.87 -23.83 -28.81
CA ARG A 32 26.60 -23.11 -28.67
C ARG A 32 25.97 -23.30 -27.29
N GLU A 33 25.97 -24.53 -26.75
CA GLU A 33 25.46 -24.80 -25.41
C GLU A 33 26.27 -24.07 -24.33
N GLU A 34 27.60 -24.03 -24.47
CA GLU A 34 28.48 -23.25 -23.59
C GLU A 34 28.17 -21.75 -23.69
N ALA A 35 28.03 -21.20 -24.91
CA ALA A 35 27.68 -19.80 -25.09
C ALA A 35 26.28 -19.43 -24.55
N GLU A 36 25.30 -20.33 -24.66
CA GLU A 36 23.97 -20.16 -24.06
C GLU A 36 24.03 -20.21 -22.52
N ALA A 37 24.88 -21.07 -21.94
CA ALA A 37 25.11 -21.14 -20.50
C ALA A 37 25.82 -19.90 -19.94
N ASP A 38 26.83 -19.39 -20.67
CA ASP A 38 27.55 -18.16 -20.34
C ASP A 38 26.64 -16.93 -20.44
N LEU A 39 25.78 -16.87 -21.46
CA LEU A 39 24.79 -15.80 -21.58
C LEU A 39 23.78 -15.85 -20.42
N ALA A 40 23.32 -17.04 -20.04
CA ALA A 40 22.38 -17.21 -18.93
C ALA A 40 23.01 -16.81 -17.58
N THR A 41 24.28 -17.14 -17.35
CA THR A 41 25.01 -16.72 -16.15
C THR A 41 25.24 -15.20 -16.13
N HIS A 42 25.68 -14.59 -17.23
CA HIS A 42 25.82 -13.14 -17.32
C HIS A 42 24.49 -12.40 -17.12
N GLN A 43 23.38 -12.91 -17.68
CA GLN A 43 22.05 -12.33 -17.43
C GLN A 43 21.63 -12.44 -15.96
N ARG A 44 21.95 -13.58 -15.31
CA ARG A 44 21.68 -13.78 -13.88
C ARG A 44 22.51 -12.84 -13.02
N GLU A 45 23.79 -12.67 -13.34
CA GLU A 45 24.69 -11.73 -12.65
C GLU A 45 24.26 -10.28 -12.83
N ALA A 46 23.89 -9.88 -14.05
CA ALA A 46 23.38 -8.53 -14.33
C ALA A 46 22.08 -8.23 -13.56
N LYS A 47 21.14 -9.18 -13.52
CA LYS A 47 19.89 -9.07 -12.74
C LYS A 47 20.17 -9.01 -11.23
N ASN A 48 21.11 -9.81 -10.73
CA ASN A 48 21.55 -9.77 -9.33
C ASN A 48 22.23 -8.44 -8.99
N ALA A 49 23.05 -7.89 -9.91
CA ALA A 49 23.70 -6.60 -9.74
C ALA A 49 22.69 -5.44 -9.74
N GLU A 50 21.69 -5.46 -10.64
CA GLU A 50 20.60 -4.49 -10.65
C GLU A 50 19.79 -4.53 -9.34
N HIS A 51 19.39 -5.73 -8.89
CA HIS A 51 18.68 -5.91 -7.62
C HIS A 51 19.53 -5.50 -6.41
N ALA A 52 20.83 -5.80 -6.42
CA ALA A 52 21.76 -5.37 -5.39
C ALA A 52 21.93 -3.84 -5.40
N HIS A 53 21.96 -3.21 -6.58
CA HIS A 53 21.94 -1.76 -6.71
C HIS A 53 20.65 -1.15 -6.14
N HIS A 54 19.48 -1.74 -6.37
CA HIS A 54 18.22 -1.27 -5.77
C HIS A 54 18.20 -1.44 -4.25
N ALA A 55 18.64 -2.59 -3.73
CA ALA A 55 18.77 -2.81 -2.28
C ALA A 55 19.77 -1.84 -1.64
N THR A 56 20.90 -1.57 -2.31
CA THR A 56 21.94 -0.63 -1.87
C THR A 56 21.45 0.82 -1.95
N ARG A 57 20.73 1.19 -3.01
CA ARG A 57 20.09 2.51 -3.16
C ARG A 57 19.05 2.74 -2.06
N ASN A 58 18.26 1.72 -1.73
CA ASN A 58 17.31 1.77 -0.63
C ASN A 58 18.02 1.87 0.73
N LEU A 59 19.13 1.15 0.93
CA LEU A 59 19.98 1.30 2.12
C LEU A 59 20.58 2.72 2.22
N ALA A 60 21.00 3.30 1.09
CA ALA A 60 21.58 4.64 1.03
C ALA A 60 20.54 5.75 1.24
N LEU A 61 19.31 5.57 0.72
CA LEU A 61 18.19 6.51 0.87
C LEU A 61 17.55 6.46 2.27
N TYR A 62 17.40 5.26 2.85
CA TYR A 62 16.64 5.05 4.08
C TYR A 62 17.51 4.70 5.31
N GLY A 63 18.83 4.55 5.13
CA GLY A 63 19.78 4.15 6.17
C GLY A 63 19.67 2.67 6.55
N HIS A 64 20.67 2.18 7.29
CA HIS A 64 20.58 0.88 7.96
C HIS A 64 19.52 0.94 9.06
N SER A 65 18.36 0.32 8.84
CA SER A 65 17.45 -0.03 9.92
C SER A 65 17.64 -1.50 10.25
N ASP A 66 18.18 -1.82 11.44
CA ASP A 66 18.35 -3.20 11.92
C ASP A 66 17.02 -3.99 11.98
N ALA A 67 15.89 -3.30 11.84
CA ALA A 67 14.56 -3.87 11.81
C ALA A 67 14.08 -4.31 10.41
N ILE A 68 14.71 -3.87 9.31
CA ILE A 68 14.28 -4.18 7.93
C ILE A 68 15.37 -4.98 7.22
N ILE A 69 15.00 -6.17 6.75
CA ILE A 69 15.89 -7.07 6.01
C ILE A 69 15.37 -7.18 4.59
N PHE A 70 16.19 -6.74 3.62
CA PHE A 70 15.91 -6.97 2.22
C PHE A 70 16.31 -8.41 1.84
N VAL A 71 15.34 -9.17 1.34
CA VAL A 71 15.54 -10.55 0.90
C VAL A 71 15.58 -10.54 -0.62
N GLN A 72 16.69 -11.03 -1.18
CA GLN A 72 16.75 -11.27 -2.61
C GLN A 72 15.88 -12.48 -2.97
N PRO A 73 15.17 -12.44 -4.11
CA PRO A 73 14.51 -13.62 -4.65
C PRO A 73 15.57 -14.70 -4.87
N GLU A 74 15.50 -15.78 -4.09
CA GLU A 74 16.38 -16.92 -4.26
C GLU A 74 15.87 -17.68 -5.51
N ASP A 75 16.44 -17.35 -6.68
CA ASP A 75 16.26 -18.10 -7.93
C ASP A 75 16.97 -19.46 -7.75
N SER A 76 16.42 -20.37 -6.92
CA SER A 76 16.97 -21.73 -6.80
C SER A 76 16.57 -22.55 -8.02
N ASP A 77 17.53 -23.19 -8.69
CA ASP A 77 17.33 -23.96 -9.94
C ASP A 77 16.26 -25.08 -9.82
N GLU A 78 15.96 -25.53 -8.60
CA GLU A 78 14.82 -26.40 -8.29
C GLU A 78 13.68 -25.59 -7.64
N GLY A 79 12.63 -25.26 -8.39
CA GLY A 79 11.48 -24.48 -7.91
C GLY A 79 10.79 -25.07 -6.67
N LEU A 80 10.14 -24.22 -5.85
CA LEU A 80 9.49 -24.62 -4.58
C LEU A 80 8.50 -25.80 -4.75
N ILE A 81 7.79 -25.86 -5.87
CA ILE A 81 6.84 -26.94 -6.20
C ILE A 81 7.58 -28.27 -6.37
N TYR A 82 8.70 -28.27 -7.07
CA TYR A 82 9.54 -29.47 -7.27
C TYR A 82 10.11 -29.97 -5.95
N ARG A 83 10.64 -29.07 -5.09
CA ARG A 83 11.11 -29.44 -3.74
C ARG A 83 9.97 -30.00 -2.87
N THR A 84 8.79 -29.39 -2.91
CA THR A 84 7.62 -29.84 -2.15
C THR A 84 7.08 -31.17 -2.65
N SER A 85 7.21 -31.45 -3.95
CA SER A 85 6.82 -32.73 -4.56
C SER A 85 7.62 -33.94 -4.03
N LYS A 86 8.88 -33.72 -3.63
CA LYS A 86 9.75 -34.74 -3.02
C LYS A 86 9.38 -35.05 -1.55
N GLY A 87 8.49 -34.26 -0.94
CA GLY A 87 8.05 -34.42 0.45
C GLY A 87 7.03 -35.56 0.66
N LYS A 88 6.53 -35.68 1.90
CA LYS A 88 5.44 -36.59 2.28
C LYS A 88 4.20 -35.78 2.68
N GLY A 89 3.01 -36.24 2.30
CA GLY A 89 1.73 -35.61 2.65
C GLY A 89 0.87 -35.24 1.45
N THR A 90 -0.30 -34.66 1.72
CA THR A 90 -1.29 -34.28 0.69
C THR A 90 -0.77 -33.19 -0.24
N THR A 91 -0.06 -32.19 0.29
CA THR A 91 0.57 -31.12 -0.48
C THR A 91 1.63 -31.65 -1.45
N ALA A 92 2.45 -32.62 -1.03
CA ALA A 92 3.45 -33.26 -1.88
C ALA A 92 2.81 -34.08 -3.02
N THR A 93 1.68 -34.73 -2.77
CA THR A 93 0.91 -35.43 -3.81
C THR A 93 0.35 -34.47 -4.85
N VAL A 94 -0.22 -33.33 -4.43
CA VAL A 94 -0.69 -32.29 -5.36
C VAL A 94 0.48 -31.71 -6.16
N CYS A 95 1.62 -31.42 -5.52
CA CYS A 95 2.80 -30.93 -6.22
C CYS A 95 3.36 -31.95 -7.22
N ARG A 96 3.34 -33.26 -6.92
CA ARG A 96 3.73 -34.31 -7.87
C ARG A 96 2.83 -34.34 -9.11
N VAL A 97 1.53 -34.12 -8.93
CA VAL A 97 0.60 -34.00 -10.07
C VAL A 97 0.93 -32.76 -10.89
N MET A 98 1.16 -31.61 -10.25
CA MET A 98 1.49 -30.37 -10.97
C MET A 98 2.79 -30.50 -11.79
N VAL A 99 3.86 -31.05 -11.18
CA VAL A 99 5.13 -31.31 -11.87
C VAL A 99 4.96 -32.33 -12.99
N ARG A 100 4.14 -33.37 -12.79
CA ARG A 100 3.90 -34.40 -13.81
C ARG A 100 3.28 -33.84 -15.10
N TYR A 101 2.48 -32.79 -14.99
CA TYR A 101 1.79 -32.15 -16.11
C TYR A 101 2.41 -30.81 -16.53
N ASN A 102 3.61 -30.46 -16.05
CA ASN A 102 4.27 -29.15 -16.27
C ASN A 102 3.39 -27.93 -15.94
N ILE A 103 2.47 -28.08 -14.98
CA ILE A 103 1.54 -27.01 -14.58
C ILE A 103 2.29 -25.91 -13.80
N ASP A 104 3.45 -26.23 -13.23
CA ASP A 104 4.35 -25.32 -12.54
C ASP A 104 4.92 -24.19 -13.43
N GLN A 105 4.89 -24.36 -14.75
CA GLN A 105 5.22 -23.29 -15.70
C GLN A 105 4.14 -22.19 -15.75
N PHE A 106 2.88 -22.54 -15.46
CA PHE A 106 1.72 -21.64 -15.50
C PHE A 106 1.19 -21.25 -14.13
N LEU A 107 1.44 -22.08 -13.11
CA LEU A 107 1.03 -21.86 -11.73
C LEU A 107 2.27 -21.73 -10.86
N ARG A 108 2.70 -20.49 -10.63
CA ARG A 108 3.76 -20.18 -9.68
C ARG A 108 3.22 -20.29 -8.25
N PRO A 109 4.04 -20.80 -7.31
CA PRO A 109 3.63 -20.95 -5.93
C PRO A 109 3.39 -19.57 -5.29
N PRO A 110 2.42 -19.48 -4.36
CA PRO A 110 2.16 -18.20 -3.71
C PRO A 110 3.36 -17.73 -2.89
N ARG A 111 3.85 -16.53 -3.19
CA ARG A 111 4.97 -15.92 -2.47
C ARG A 111 4.50 -14.67 -1.72
N LEU A 112 5.04 -14.44 -0.53
CA LEU A 112 4.77 -13.21 0.24
C LEU A 112 5.75 -12.11 -0.20
N HIS A 113 5.24 -10.92 -0.49
CA HIS A 113 6.07 -9.74 -0.78
C HIS A 113 6.83 -9.27 0.45
N GLN A 114 6.15 -9.28 1.60
CA GLN A 114 6.67 -8.76 2.84
C GLN A 114 6.10 -9.58 3.99
N TRP A 115 6.94 -9.89 4.98
CA TRP A 115 6.49 -10.60 6.17
C TRP A 115 7.26 -10.17 7.41
N MET A 116 6.62 -10.30 8.56
CA MET A 116 7.25 -10.14 9.85
C MET A 116 7.72 -11.50 10.36
N HIS A 117 8.97 -11.57 10.80
CA HIS A 117 9.53 -12.74 11.46
C HIS A 117 10.46 -12.29 12.59
N ASN A 118 10.24 -12.79 13.81
CA ASN A 118 11.01 -12.45 15.02
C ASN A 118 11.18 -10.94 15.27
N GLY A 119 10.12 -10.15 15.02
CA GLY A 119 10.15 -8.69 15.21
C GLY A 119 10.86 -7.91 14.10
N ARG A 120 11.44 -8.58 13.12
CA ARG A 120 12.05 -7.96 11.93
C ARG A 120 11.11 -8.06 10.73
N LEU A 121 11.17 -7.05 9.89
CA LEU A 121 10.42 -6.96 8.66
C LEU A 121 11.29 -7.43 7.50
N TYR A 122 10.88 -8.51 6.86
CA TYR A 122 11.52 -9.02 5.65
C TYR A 122 10.76 -8.47 4.45
N ARG A 123 11.46 -7.81 3.53
CA ARG A 123 10.90 -7.17 2.34
C ARG A 123 11.67 -7.61 1.11
N GLU A 124 10.99 -7.79 -0.02
CA GLU A 124 11.65 -8.00 -1.30
C GLU A 124 12.47 -6.76 -1.72
N ALA A 125 13.61 -6.97 -2.38
CA ALA A 125 14.53 -5.90 -2.76
C ALA A 125 13.98 -4.95 -3.86
N GLY A 126 13.02 -5.41 -4.66
CA GLY A 126 12.41 -4.64 -5.75
C GLY A 126 11.44 -3.56 -5.27
N GLU A 127 11.39 -2.44 -6.00
CA GLU A 127 10.32 -1.45 -5.85
C GLU A 127 9.02 -2.03 -6.42
N GLN A 128 7.99 -2.10 -5.58
CA GLN A 128 6.69 -2.60 -5.98
C GLN A 128 5.92 -1.50 -6.71
N GLN A 129 5.59 -1.72 -7.96
CA GLN A 129 4.64 -0.90 -8.71
C GLN A 129 3.30 -1.63 -8.82
N SER A 130 2.20 -0.88 -8.82
CA SER A 130 0.88 -1.48 -9.06
C SER A 130 0.82 -2.16 -10.43
N SER A 131 0.36 -3.41 -10.46
CA SER A 131 0.16 -4.13 -11.72
C SER A 131 -0.87 -3.43 -12.61
N ARG A 132 -0.74 -3.55 -13.93
CA ARG A 132 -1.73 -3.01 -14.87
C ARG A 132 -3.12 -3.63 -14.68
N PHE A 133 -3.17 -4.92 -14.30
CA PHE A 133 -4.42 -5.63 -13.99
C PHE A 133 -5.07 -5.13 -12.71
N GLU A 134 -4.26 -4.71 -11.74
CA GLU A 134 -4.70 -4.10 -10.50
C GLU A 134 -5.37 -2.75 -10.77
N LEU A 135 -4.76 -1.90 -11.61
CA LEU A 135 -5.34 -0.63 -12.04
C LEU A 135 -6.62 -0.83 -12.87
N PHE A 136 -6.62 -1.83 -13.77
CA PHE A 136 -7.79 -2.19 -14.56
C PHE A 136 -8.97 -2.68 -13.70
N PHE A 137 -8.68 -3.45 -12.64
CA PHE A 137 -9.68 -3.86 -11.65
C PHE A 137 -10.32 -2.65 -10.97
N ASP A 138 -9.51 -1.66 -10.56
CA ASP A 138 -10.02 -0.43 -9.94
C ASP A 138 -10.93 0.35 -10.89
N LEU A 139 -10.53 0.47 -12.17
CA LEU A 139 -11.32 1.17 -13.18
C LEU A 139 -12.72 0.55 -13.34
N LEU A 140 -12.79 -0.78 -13.46
CA LEU A 140 -14.07 -1.47 -13.58
C LEU A 140 -14.87 -1.43 -12.27
N PHE A 141 -14.20 -1.47 -11.12
CA PHE A 141 -14.86 -1.32 -9.83
C PHE A 141 -15.55 0.04 -9.70
N VAL A 142 -14.88 1.14 -10.08
CA VAL A 142 -15.46 2.49 -10.06
C VAL A 142 -16.73 2.56 -10.91
N GLY A 143 -16.71 2.04 -12.14
CA GLY A 143 -17.90 2.01 -12.99
C GLY A 143 -19.08 1.25 -12.35
N MET A 144 -18.82 0.14 -11.67
CA MET A 144 -19.87 -0.61 -10.97
C MET A 144 -20.44 0.16 -9.79
N VAL A 145 -19.61 0.77 -8.93
CA VAL A 145 -20.12 1.55 -7.81
C VAL A 145 -20.75 2.88 -8.23
N HIS A 146 -20.36 3.43 -9.38
CA HIS A 146 -21.05 4.55 -10.01
C HIS A 146 -22.49 4.18 -10.40
N GLN A 147 -22.70 3.01 -11.02
CA GLN A 147 -24.05 2.53 -11.36
C GLN A 147 -24.96 2.43 -10.11
N ILE A 148 -24.41 1.98 -8.98
CA ILE A 148 -25.15 1.94 -7.70
C ILE A 148 -25.48 3.36 -7.20
N SER A 149 -24.57 4.31 -7.39
CA SER A 149 -24.75 5.73 -7.05
C SER A 149 -25.78 6.42 -7.95
N GLU A 150 -25.79 6.10 -9.24
CA GLU A 150 -26.75 6.63 -10.20
C GLU A 150 -28.18 6.16 -9.87
N ALA A 151 -28.33 4.88 -9.53
CA ALA A 151 -29.60 4.33 -9.04
C ALA A 151 -30.07 4.97 -7.72
N ALA A 152 -29.15 5.52 -6.91
CA ALA A 152 -29.51 6.31 -5.73
C ALA A 152 -29.99 7.71 -6.14
N ALA A 153 -29.31 8.34 -7.10
CA ALA A 153 -29.68 9.65 -7.63
C ALA A 153 -31.06 9.65 -8.34
N ASP A 154 -31.53 8.50 -8.84
CA ASP A 154 -32.90 8.32 -9.36
C ASP A 154 -34.00 8.51 -8.33
N LEU A 155 -33.69 8.17 -7.07
CA LEU A 155 -34.63 8.26 -5.96
C LEU A 155 -33.96 9.05 -4.84
N PRO A 156 -33.80 10.38 -4.99
CA PRO A 156 -33.05 11.22 -4.05
C PRO A 156 -33.82 11.42 -2.74
N THR A 157 -33.96 10.35 -1.98
CA THR A 157 -34.70 10.22 -0.73
C THR A 157 -33.81 9.55 0.31
N GLY A 158 -34.19 9.63 1.59
CA GLY A 158 -33.47 8.91 2.65
C GLY A 158 -33.42 7.39 2.43
N ILE A 159 -34.43 6.82 1.77
CA ILE A 159 -34.47 5.38 1.46
C ILE A 159 -33.49 5.04 0.32
N GLY A 160 -33.42 5.86 -0.73
CA GLY A 160 -32.41 5.71 -1.79
C GLY A 160 -30.99 5.81 -1.25
N PHE A 161 -30.74 6.72 -0.30
CA PHE A 161 -29.46 6.82 0.40
C PHE A 161 -29.16 5.60 1.29
N ALA A 162 -30.15 5.07 2.01
CA ALA A 162 -29.97 3.85 2.81
C ALA A 162 -29.66 2.65 1.91
N LYS A 163 -30.36 2.51 0.76
CA LYS A 163 -30.05 1.51 -0.27
C LYS A 163 -28.59 1.63 -0.71
N TYR A 164 -28.16 2.84 -1.04
CA TYR A 164 -26.80 3.14 -1.48
C TYR A 164 -25.75 2.66 -0.48
N ILE A 165 -25.93 2.95 0.83
CA ILE A 165 -25.00 2.48 1.86
C ILE A 165 -24.99 0.95 1.94
N LEU A 166 -26.16 0.32 1.94
CA LEU A 166 -26.30 -1.13 2.12
C LEU A 166 -25.73 -1.94 0.96
N THR A 167 -25.69 -1.39 -0.26
CA THR A 167 -25.13 -2.05 -1.45
C THR A 167 -23.68 -1.66 -1.71
N PHE A 168 -23.28 -0.42 -1.42
CA PHE A 168 -21.90 0.03 -1.62
C PHE A 168 -20.92 -0.61 -0.63
N ALA A 169 -21.27 -0.67 0.67
CA ALA A 169 -20.33 -1.13 1.70
C ALA A 169 -19.89 -2.61 1.52
N PRO A 170 -20.77 -3.56 1.15
CA PRO A 170 -20.35 -4.91 0.81
C PRO A 170 -19.47 -4.97 -0.44
N ALA A 171 -19.79 -4.21 -1.50
CA ALA A 171 -18.97 -4.13 -2.70
C ALA A 171 -17.56 -3.62 -2.39
N PHE A 172 -17.46 -2.55 -1.59
CA PHE A 172 -16.17 -2.01 -1.13
C PHE A 172 -15.39 -3.03 -0.28
N SER A 173 -16.08 -3.86 0.50
CA SER A 173 -15.45 -4.93 1.27
C SER A 173 -14.82 -6.01 0.36
N ILE A 174 -15.44 -6.33 -0.78
CA ILE A 174 -14.84 -7.25 -1.78
C ILE A 174 -13.62 -6.60 -2.43
N TRP A 175 -13.71 -5.33 -2.83
CA TRP A 175 -12.58 -4.60 -3.41
C TRP A 175 -11.39 -4.53 -2.44
N ALA A 176 -11.65 -4.24 -1.16
CA ALA A 176 -10.63 -4.20 -0.12
C ALA A 176 -9.92 -5.56 0.04
N ASP A 177 -10.66 -6.68 -0.03
CA ASP A 177 -10.08 -8.03 0.05
C ASP A 177 -9.13 -8.32 -1.12
N VAL A 178 -9.51 -7.95 -2.35
CA VAL A 178 -8.67 -8.14 -3.55
C VAL A 178 -7.42 -7.28 -3.47
N ARG A 179 -7.56 -5.99 -3.10
CA ARG A 179 -6.44 -5.07 -2.89
C ARG A 179 -5.47 -5.60 -1.82
N ASP A 180 -5.97 -6.09 -0.69
CA ASP A 180 -5.14 -6.62 0.39
C ASP A 180 -4.41 -7.91 0.00
N ILE A 181 -5.02 -8.79 -0.80
CA ILE A 181 -4.34 -9.96 -1.36
C ILE A 181 -3.24 -9.53 -2.31
N ALA A 182 -3.55 -8.68 -3.29
CA ALA A 182 -2.59 -8.22 -4.28
C ALA A 182 -1.39 -7.54 -3.61
N ASN A 183 -1.61 -6.85 -2.50
CA ASN A 183 -0.53 -6.23 -1.74
C ASN A 183 0.33 -7.22 -0.92
N GLN A 184 -0.27 -8.30 -0.41
CA GLN A 184 0.44 -9.27 0.43
C GLN A 184 1.22 -10.31 -0.38
N PHE A 185 0.71 -10.68 -1.57
CA PHE A 185 1.22 -11.80 -2.34
C PHE A 185 1.83 -11.39 -3.68
N ALA A 186 3.02 -11.91 -3.93
CA ALA A 186 3.85 -11.70 -5.10
C ALA A 186 3.55 -12.66 -6.25
N ASN A 187 2.27 -12.77 -6.62
CA ASN A 187 1.86 -13.67 -7.69
C ASN A 187 1.30 -12.88 -8.86
N ASP A 188 2.13 -12.22 -9.68
CA ASP A 188 1.65 -11.74 -10.99
C ASP A 188 1.57 -12.90 -11.99
N ASP A 189 0.79 -13.91 -11.60
CA ASP A 189 0.65 -15.19 -12.28
C ASP A 189 -0.80 -15.43 -12.70
N VAL A 190 -1.01 -16.44 -13.55
CA VAL A 190 -2.33 -16.75 -14.12
C VAL A 190 -3.39 -16.96 -13.04
N THR A 191 -3.03 -17.55 -11.89
CA THR A 191 -3.95 -17.77 -10.77
C THR A 191 -4.52 -16.47 -10.21
N GLN A 192 -3.66 -15.47 -9.93
CA GLN A 192 -4.09 -14.20 -9.36
C GLN A 192 -4.92 -13.42 -10.39
N ARG A 193 -4.50 -13.43 -11.66
CA ARG A 193 -5.23 -12.79 -12.76
C ARG A 193 -6.61 -13.43 -12.96
N ALA A 194 -6.70 -14.76 -12.92
CA ALA A 194 -7.95 -15.50 -12.99
C ALA A 194 -8.86 -15.21 -11.79
N TYR A 195 -8.30 -15.11 -10.58
CA TYR A 195 -9.06 -14.74 -9.38
C TYR A 195 -9.61 -13.31 -9.45
N ILE A 196 -8.80 -12.35 -9.94
CA ILE A 196 -9.24 -10.97 -10.16
C ILE A 196 -10.38 -10.96 -11.19
N LEU A 197 -10.20 -11.60 -12.35
CA LEU A 197 -11.23 -11.69 -13.39
C LEU A 197 -12.52 -12.35 -12.88
N TRP A 198 -12.40 -13.46 -12.15
CA TRP A 198 -13.54 -14.15 -11.53
C TRP A 198 -14.29 -13.23 -10.56
N THR A 199 -13.57 -12.50 -9.72
CA THR A 199 -14.16 -11.55 -8.78
C THR A 199 -14.84 -10.39 -9.50
N MET A 200 -14.30 -9.95 -10.63
CA MET A 200 -14.92 -8.91 -11.48
C MET A 200 -16.25 -9.39 -12.07
N MET A 201 -16.30 -10.61 -12.60
CA MET A 201 -17.55 -11.20 -13.11
C MET A 201 -18.63 -11.26 -12.02
N LEU A 202 -18.24 -11.66 -10.80
CA LEU A 202 -19.15 -11.69 -9.65
C LEU A 202 -19.61 -10.28 -9.23
N LEU A 203 -18.72 -9.29 -9.25
CA LEU A 203 -19.07 -7.91 -8.93
C LEU A 203 -19.99 -7.27 -9.97
N VAL A 204 -19.84 -7.60 -11.26
CA VAL A 204 -20.78 -7.14 -12.30
C VAL A 204 -22.16 -7.75 -12.07
N GLY A 205 -22.21 -9.07 -11.78
CA GLY A 205 -23.45 -9.74 -11.37
C GLY A 205 -24.07 -9.12 -10.12
N TYR A 206 -23.25 -8.79 -9.12
CA TYR A 206 -23.68 -8.09 -7.91
C TYR A 206 -24.28 -6.71 -8.24
N SER A 207 -23.58 -5.88 -9.01
CA SER A 207 -23.98 -4.50 -9.33
C SER A 207 -25.31 -4.45 -10.08
N ASN A 208 -25.45 -5.28 -11.12
CA ASN A 208 -26.67 -5.33 -11.94
C ASN A 208 -27.91 -5.72 -11.13
N ASN A 209 -27.76 -6.61 -10.15
CA ASN A 209 -28.86 -7.00 -9.28
C ASN A 209 -29.09 -6.00 -8.14
N ALA A 210 -28.02 -5.38 -7.63
CA ALA A 210 -28.09 -4.39 -6.56
C ALA A 210 -28.79 -3.10 -7.00
N SER A 211 -28.55 -2.64 -8.23
CA SER A 211 -29.22 -1.47 -8.80
C SER A 211 -30.72 -1.71 -8.98
N ALA A 212 -31.14 -2.94 -9.29
CA ALA A 212 -32.53 -3.34 -9.48
C ALA A 212 -33.36 -3.46 -8.18
N VAL A 213 -32.73 -3.50 -6.99
CA VAL A 213 -33.45 -3.62 -5.71
C VAL A 213 -34.31 -2.38 -5.45
N GLN A 214 -35.62 -2.52 -5.28
CA GLN A 214 -36.50 -1.41 -4.92
C GLN A 214 -36.87 -1.49 -3.43
N LEU A 215 -36.63 -0.41 -2.69
CA LEU A 215 -37.04 -0.23 -1.30
C LEU A 215 -38.07 0.90 -1.27
N GLY A 216 -39.37 0.60 -1.27
CA GLY A 216 -40.45 1.59 -1.30
C GLY A 216 -41.72 1.11 -0.61
N GLU A 217 -42.54 2.05 -0.13
CA GLU A 217 -43.84 1.75 0.50
C GLU A 217 -44.86 1.26 -0.52
N ALA A 218 -45.56 0.19 -0.14
CA ALA A 218 -46.41 -0.63 -0.97
C ALA A 218 -47.79 0.00 -1.17
N ASP A 219 -48.22 0.15 -2.42
CA ASP A 219 -49.64 0.27 -2.76
C ASP A 219 -50.23 -1.11 -3.11
N THR A 220 -51.41 -1.39 -2.56
CA THR A 220 -51.81 -2.69 -1.97
C THR A 220 -52.04 -3.88 -2.95
N LYS A 221 -51.86 -3.70 -4.27
CA LYS A 221 -52.03 -4.80 -5.26
C LYS A 221 -50.90 -4.91 -6.29
N HIS A 222 -50.22 -3.82 -6.63
CA HIS A 222 -48.99 -3.86 -7.45
C HIS A 222 -47.76 -4.27 -6.62
N SER A 223 -47.87 -4.19 -5.29
CA SER A 223 -46.81 -4.49 -4.34
C SER A 223 -46.39 -5.96 -4.25
N LEU A 224 -47.28 -6.92 -4.50
CA LEU A 224 -46.93 -8.35 -4.41
C LEU A 224 -45.89 -8.74 -5.47
N ASN A 225 -46.16 -8.46 -6.74
CA ASN A 225 -45.23 -8.75 -7.85
C ASN A 225 -43.92 -7.96 -7.74
N LEU A 226 -43.98 -6.69 -7.30
CA LEU A 226 -42.79 -5.86 -7.07
C LEU A 226 -41.96 -6.34 -5.89
N SER A 227 -42.60 -6.85 -4.83
CA SER A 227 -41.92 -7.41 -3.67
C SER A 227 -41.20 -8.71 -4.01
N ASP A 228 -41.81 -9.57 -4.84
CA ASP A 228 -41.20 -10.82 -5.28
C ASP A 228 -40.00 -10.58 -6.20
N GLN A 229 -40.11 -9.61 -7.13
CA GLN A 229 -38.99 -9.22 -7.98
C GLN A 229 -37.86 -8.58 -7.16
N SER A 230 -38.17 -7.66 -6.26
CA SER A 230 -37.16 -7.01 -5.40
C SER A 230 -36.47 -8.00 -4.46
N LEU A 231 -37.23 -8.96 -3.91
CA LEU A 231 -36.67 -10.04 -3.11
C LEU A 231 -35.77 -10.95 -3.94
N THR A 232 -36.15 -11.23 -5.19
CA THR A 232 -35.33 -12.02 -6.12
C THR A 232 -34.02 -11.29 -6.45
N SER A 233 -34.07 -10.02 -6.85
CA SER A 233 -32.87 -9.20 -7.10
C SER A 233 -31.96 -9.10 -5.86
N MET A 234 -32.55 -8.95 -4.67
CA MET A 234 -31.80 -8.94 -3.42
C MET A 234 -31.11 -10.29 -3.16
N ARG A 235 -31.80 -11.42 -3.36
CA ARG A 235 -31.23 -12.77 -3.20
C ARG A 235 -30.07 -13.02 -4.15
N TRP A 236 -30.19 -12.61 -5.41
CA TRP A 236 -29.08 -12.69 -6.37
C TRP A 236 -27.91 -11.82 -5.96
N THR A 237 -28.16 -10.58 -5.54
CA THR A 237 -27.14 -9.66 -5.01
C THR A 237 -26.36 -10.30 -3.86
N LEU A 238 -27.06 -10.86 -2.88
CA LEU A 238 -26.44 -11.56 -1.75
C LEU A 238 -25.71 -12.84 -2.18
N GLY A 239 -26.27 -13.59 -3.15
CA GLY A 239 -25.63 -14.77 -3.71
C GLY A 239 -24.28 -14.47 -4.34
N PHE A 240 -24.18 -13.44 -5.18
CA PHE A 240 -22.91 -12.99 -5.77
C PHE A 240 -21.90 -12.58 -4.69
N PHE A 241 -22.34 -11.85 -3.67
CA PHE A 241 -21.47 -11.46 -2.55
C PHE A 241 -20.95 -12.67 -1.77
N VAL A 242 -21.82 -13.62 -1.43
CA VAL A 242 -21.45 -14.87 -0.72
C VAL A 242 -20.44 -15.67 -1.53
N VAL A 243 -20.67 -15.83 -2.84
CA VAL A 243 -19.72 -16.55 -3.71
C VAL A 243 -18.38 -15.81 -3.80
N ALA A 244 -18.36 -14.47 -3.86
CA ALA A 244 -17.12 -13.70 -3.86
C ALA A 244 -16.33 -13.86 -2.54
N LYS A 245 -17.01 -13.75 -1.39
CA LYS A 245 -16.39 -13.95 -0.06
C LYS A 245 -15.94 -15.40 0.15
N LEU A 246 -16.70 -16.38 -0.33
CA LEU A 246 -16.30 -17.78 -0.29
C LEU A 246 -15.07 -18.02 -1.16
N SER A 247 -15.00 -17.41 -2.35
CA SER A 247 -13.82 -17.47 -3.22
C SER A 247 -12.57 -16.91 -2.52
N ARG A 248 -12.72 -15.81 -1.78
CA ARG A 248 -11.66 -15.23 -0.93
C ARG A 248 -11.20 -16.19 0.17
N VAL A 249 -12.11 -16.93 0.80
CA VAL A 249 -11.79 -17.95 1.81
C VAL A 249 -11.04 -19.12 1.17
N ILE A 250 -11.56 -19.66 0.06
CA ILE A 250 -10.95 -20.76 -0.69
C ILE A 250 -9.51 -20.40 -1.10
N LEU A 251 -9.30 -19.22 -1.68
CA LEU A 251 -7.98 -18.77 -2.08
C LEU A 251 -6.99 -18.75 -0.90
N SER A 252 -7.41 -18.23 0.25
CA SER A 252 -6.55 -18.24 1.45
C SER A 252 -6.31 -19.64 2.01
N LEU A 253 -7.27 -20.55 1.94
CA LEU A 253 -7.05 -21.94 2.33
C LEU A 253 -6.02 -22.61 1.41
N VAL A 254 -6.13 -22.38 0.09
CA VAL A 254 -5.14 -22.85 -0.89
C VAL A 254 -3.76 -22.27 -0.58
N TYR A 255 -3.65 -20.96 -0.36
CA TYR A 255 -2.37 -20.33 -0.03
C TYR A 255 -1.80 -20.83 1.31
N ALA A 256 -2.64 -21.12 2.29
CA ALA A 256 -2.25 -21.69 3.57
C ALA A 256 -1.70 -23.13 3.46
N LEU A 257 -2.05 -23.86 2.39
CA LEU A 257 -1.45 -25.17 2.08
C LEU A 257 -0.03 -25.03 1.51
N PHE A 258 0.19 -24.03 0.64
CA PHE A 258 1.49 -23.79 0.01
C PHE A 258 2.49 -23.04 0.90
N LEU A 259 2.01 -22.27 1.89
CA LEU A 259 2.82 -21.48 2.80
C LEU A 259 2.74 -22.03 4.24
N PRO A 260 3.42 -23.15 4.57
CA PRO A 260 3.33 -23.77 5.89
C PRO A 260 3.78 -22.86 7.03
N LEU A 261 4.77 -21.99 6.77
CA LEU A 261 5.29 -21.02 7.74
C LEU A 261 4.29 -19.87 8.04
N SER A 262 3.40 -19.55 7.09
CA SER A 262 2.41 -18.48 7.23
C SER A 262 0.98 -19.00 7.40
N ARG A 263 0.80 -20.33 7.52
CA ARG A 263 -0.49 -21.02 7.56
C ARG A 263 -1.41 -20.50 8.65
N ASN A 264 -0.92 -20.40 9.89
CA ASN A 264 -1.75 -19.99 11.02
C ASN A 264 -2.24 -18.54 10.90
N PRO A 265 -1.38 -17.54 10.59
CA PRO A 265 -1.84 -16.19 10.28
C PRO A 265 -2.88 -16.13 9.17
N LEU A 266 -2.70 -16.92 8.11
CA LEU A 266 -3.66 -16.99 7.00
C LEU A 266 -5.00 -17.58 7.42
N LEU A 267 -5.01 -18.64 8.21
CA LEU A 267 -6.24 -19.23 8.76
C LEU A 267 -6.95 -18.30 9.76
N ILE A 268 -6.22 -17.48 10.51
CA ILE A 268 -6.82 -16.45 11.36
C ILE A 268 -7.46 -15.37 10.48
N SER A 269 -6.79 -14.98 9.38
CA SER A 269 -7.31 -13.97 8.46
C SER A 269 -8.60 -14.41 7.74
N THR A 270 -8.84 -15.72 7.58
CA THR A 270 -10.09 -16.22 6.98
C THR A 270 -11.28 -16.18 7.93
N PHE A 271 -11.08 -15.96 9.23
CA PHE A 271 -12.18 -15.91 10.19
C PHE A 271 -13.21 -14.84 9.84
N ASN A 272 -12.77 -13.61 9.56
CA ASN A 272 -13.66 -12.51 9.21
C ASN A 272 -14.51 -12.79 7.95
N PRO A 273 -13.93 -13.15 6.78
CA PRO A 273 -14.73 -13.43 5.59
C PRO A 273 -15.62 -14.68 5.75
N VAL A 274 -15.27 -15.66 6.59
CA VAL A 274 -16.16 -16.79 6.90
C VAL A 274 -17.40 -16.32 7.65
N VAL A 275 -17.23 -15.50 8.70
CA VAL A 275 -18.37 -14.95 9.47
C VAL A 275 -19.26 -14.10 8.57
N SER A 276 -18.67 -13.24 7.73
CA SER A 276 -19.39 -12.44 6.75
C SER A 276 -20.18 -13.32 5.76
N THR A 277 -19.55 -14.38 5.23
CA THR A 277 -20.21 -15.35 4.33
C THR A 277 -21.42 -16.01 4.99
N ILE A 278 -21.30 -16.47 6.24
CA ILE A 278 -22.39 -17.16 6.96
C ILE A 278 -23.58 -16.23 7.16
N ILE A 279 -23.36 -15.00 7.62
CA ILE A 279 -24.45 -14.04 7.88
C ILE A 279 -25.20 -13.71 6.59
N PHE A 280 -24.47 -13.41 5.52
CA PHE A 280 -25.08 -13.07 4.23
C PHE A 280 -25.75 -14.29 3.58
N PHE A 281 -25.23 -15.50 3.80
CA PHE A 281 -25.87 -16.74 3.35
C PHE A 281 -27.22 -16.98 4.04
N VAL A 282 -27.28 -16.79 5.37
CA VAL A 282 -28.55 -16.85 6.11
C VAL A 282 -29.54 -15.80 5.60
N ALA A 283 -29.06 -14.59 5.30
CA ALA A 283 -29.89 -13.48 4.83
C ALA A 283 -30.58 -13.74 3.47
N ILE A 284 -30.11 -14.69 2.65
CA ILE A 284 -30.74 -15.09 1.37
C ILE A 284 -32.11 -15.73 1.63
N TYR A 285 -32.24 -16.50 2.70
CA TYR A 285 -33.43 -17.30 2.98
C TYR A 285 -34.44 -16.60 3.90
N THR A 286 -34.15 -15.37 4.33
CA THR A 286 -35.03 -14.60 5.23
C THR A 286 -35.99 -13.67 4.48
N SER A 287 -36.93 -13.08 5.21
CA SER A 287 -37.85 -12.05 4.69
C SER A 287 -37.14 -10.72 4.47
N LEU A 288 -37.67 -9.87 3.58
CA LEU A 288 -37.06 -8.60 3.16
C LEU A 288 -36.55 -7.73 4.33
N ARG A 289 -37.39 -7.52 5.36
CA ARG A 289 -37.03 -6.69 6.53
C ARG A 289 -35.90 -7.29 7.35
N VAL A 290 -35.93 -8.61 7.54
CA VAL A 290 -34.89 -9.35 8.25
C VAL A 290 -33.60 -9.36 7.44
N THR A 291 -33.68 -9.51 6.12
CA THR A 291 -32.52 -9.46 5.23
C THR A 291 -31.83 -8.09 5.31
N ILE A 292 -32.56 -6.98 5.27
CA ILE A 292 -31.97 -5.63 5.43
C ILE A 292 -31.25 -5.50 6.78
N ALA A 293 -31.89 -5.96 7.87
CA ALA A 293 -31.28 -5.92 9.20
C ALA A 293 -30.02 -6.80 9.30
N LEU A 294 -30.04 -8.00 8.71
CA LEU A 294 -28.90 -8.91 8.68
C LEU A 294 -27.75 -8.35 7.83
N VAL A 295 -28.04 -7.70 6.70
CA VAL A 295 -27.03 -7.04 5.86
C VAL A 295 -26.39 -5.89 6.61
N ALA A 296 -27.18 -5.01 7.23
CA ALA A 296 -26.66 -3.90 8.04
C ALA A 296 -25.78 -4.41 9.20
N THR A 297 -26.25 -5.44 9.91
CA THR A 297 -25.50 -6.09 11.00
C THR A 297 -24.23 -6.76 10.48
N GLY A 298 -24.30 -7.43 9.33
CA GLY A 298 -23.16 -8.09 8.69
C GLY A 298 -22.09 -7.11 8.23
N ILE A 299 -22.48 -5.94 7.71
CA ILE A 299 -21.56 -4.85 7.39
C ILE A 299 -20.88 -4.35 8.67
N ALA A 300 -21.65 -4.03 9.70
CA ALA A 300 -21.11 -3.56 10.97
C ALA A 300 -20.14 -4.58 11.58
N LEU A 301 -20.47 -5.88 11.51
CA LEU A 301 -19.63 -6.94 12.02
C LEU A 301 -18.36 -7.13 11.20
N ASP A 302 -18.41 -7.02 9.86
CA ASP A 302 -17.21 -7.11 9.01
C ASP A 302 -16.18 -6.03 9.38
N TYR A 303 -16.63 -4.79 9.60
CA TYR A 303 -15.75 -3.71 10.06
C TYR A 303 -15.31 -3.89 11.51
N LEU A 304 -16.20 -4.33 12.40
CA LEU A 304 -15.86 -4.59 13.80
C LEU A 304 -14.79 -5.68 13.92
N LEU A 305 -14.91 -6.77 13.17
CA LEU A 305 -13.95 -7.88 13.17
C LEU A 305 -12.59 -7.44 12.59
N LYS A 306 -12.56 -6.53 11.62
CA LYS A 306 -11.31 -5.89 11.16
C LYS A 306 -10.64 -5.09 12.30
N VAL A 307 -11.40 -4.29 13.06
CA VAL A 307 -10.89 -3.56 14.24
C VAL A 307 -10.38 -4.51 15.30
N VAL A 308 -11.18 -5.51 15.66
CA VAL A 308 -10.85 -6.52 16.68
C VAL A 308 -9.62 -7.30 16.27
N GLY A 309 -9.47 -7.66 14.99
CA GLY A 309 -8.27 -8.33 14.48
C GLY A 309 -6.99 -7.51 14.73
N VAL A 310 -7.01 -6.21 14.44
CA VAL A 310 -5.88 -5.31 14.71
C VAL A 310 -5.62 -5.16 16.21
N LEU A 311 -6.68 -5.02 17.01
CA LEU A 311 -6.57 -4.96 18.47
C LEU A 311 -6.01 -6.24 19.08
N LEU A 312 -6.42 -7.41 18.59
CA LEU A 312 -5.90 -8.70 19.03
C LEU A 312 -4.39 -8.81 18.76
N LEU A 313 -3.95 -8.48 17.56
CA LEU A 313 -2.51 -8.46 17.24
C LEU A 313 -1.74 -7.50 18.17
N LYS A 314 -2.30 -6.31 18.44
CA LYS A 314 -1.66 -5.34 19.33
C LYS A 314 -1.67 -5.76 20.80
N THR A 315 -2.76 -6.35 21.29
CA THR A 315 -2.81 -6.88 22.66
C THR A 315 -1.82 -8.02 22.82
N MET A 316 -1.67 -8.90 21.83
CA MET A 316 -0.63 -9.92 21.81
C MET A 316 0.77 -9.31 21.85
N GLU A 317 1.03 -8.24 21.10
CA GLU A 317 2.30 -7.51 21.13
C GLU A 317 2.60 -6.91 22.52
N VAL A 318 1.62 -6.24 23.13
CA VAL A 318 1.76 -5.60 24.46
C VAL A 318 1.93 -6.64 25.56
N LEU A 319 1.15 -7.73 25.51
CA LEU A 319 1.31 -8.86 26.42
C LEU A 319 2.70 -9.46 26.26
N GLY A 320 3.16 -9.52 25.01
CA GLY A 320 4.52 -9.85 24.64
C GLY A 320 5.53 -9.02 25.44
N LYS A 321 5.57 -7.72 25.18
CA LYS A 321 6.47 -6.76 25.85
C LYS A 321 6.41 -6.83 27.38
N LYS A 322 5.22 -7.06 27.96
CA LYS A 322 5.05 -7.23 29.42
C LYS A 322 5.71 -8.50 29.95
N VAL A 323 5.56 -9.62 29.26
CA VAL A 323 6.19 -10.88 29.66
C VAL A 323 7.71 -10.79 29.52
N GLU A 324 8.21 -10.16 28.47
CA GLU A 324 9.64 -9.92 28.28
C GLU A 324 10.22 -9.11 29.43
N LYS A 325 9.56 -7.98 29.78
CA LYS A 325 9.99 -7.13 30.88
C LYS A 325 10.05 -7.91 32.20
N LYS A 326 9.08 -8.79 32.46
CA LYS A 326 9.09 -9.69 33.63
C LYS A 326 10.24 -10.70 33.59
N LEU A 327 10.55 -11.28 32.43
CA LEU A 327 11.67 -12.22 32.29
C LEU A 327 13.01 -11.53 32.48
N ARG A 328 13.20 -10.34 31.90
CA ARG A 328 14.39 -9.52 32.07
C ARG A 328 14.58 -9.10 33.54
N GLN A 329 13.49 -8.74 34.23
CA GLN A 329 13.52 -8.43 35.66
C GLN A 329 13.91 -9.65 36.52
N LYS A 330 13.41 -10.85 36.19
CA LYS A 330 13.81 -12.11 36.84
C LYS A 330 15.26 -12.50 36.56
N GLN A 331 15.77 -12.25 35.36
CA GLN A 331 17.19 -12.48 35.04
C GLN A 331 18.09 -11.53 35.82
N MET A 332 17.77 -10.24 35.87
CA MET A 332 18.53 -9.26 36.65
C MET A 332 18.47 -9.55 38.16
N SER A 333 17.35 -10.06 38.68
CA SER A 333 17.27 -10.46 40.10
C SER A 333 18.12 -11.70 40.40
N LYS A 334 18.15 -12.69 39.50
CA LYS A 334 19.02 -13.87 39.62
C LYS A 334 20.50 -13.49 39.52
N GLU A 335 20.86 -12.59 38.61
CA GLU A 335 22.24 -12.13 38.46
C GLU A 335 22.71 -11.33 39.70
N LYS A 336 21.83 -10.49 40.27
CA LYS A 336 22.10 -9.81 41.56
C LYS A 336 22.25 -10.80 42.72
N GLN A 337 21.44 -11.85 42.78
CA GLN A 337 21.58 -12.91 43.79
C GLN A 337 22.88 -13.71 43.64
N MET A 338 23.30 -14.00 42.41
CA MET A 338 24.56 -14.69 42.11
C MET A 338 25.79 -13.84 42.49
N LYS A 339 25.74 -12.52 42.24
CA LYS A 339 26.80 -11.57 42.64
C LYS A 339 26.89 -11.34 44.16
N HIS A 340 25.84 -11.64 44.93
CA HIS A 340 25.84 -11.54 46.40
C HIS A 340 26.11 -12.89 47.12
N GLY A 341 26.27 -13.99 46.38
CA GLY A 341 26.36 -15.35 46.93
C GLY A 341 27.75 -15.98 46.98
N TYR A 342 28.83 -15.26 46.70
CA TYR A 342 30.19 -15.82 46.69
C TYR A 342 31.16 -15.05 47.59
N TYR A 343 31.28 -15.51 48.84
CA TYR A 343 32.50 -15.41 49.66
C TYR A 343 32.58 -16.65 50.57
N PRO A 344 33.37 -17.67 50.22
CA PRO A 344 33.91 -18.60 51.19
C PRO A 344 35.33 -18.18 51.55
N TRP A 345 35.54 -18.01 52.84
CA TRP A 345 36.80 -17.76 53.52
C TRP A 345 37.81 -18.88 53.23
N THR A 346 39.03 -18.53 52.79
CA THR A 346 40.21 -19.37 53.00
C THR A 346 41.35 -18.48 53.51
N SER A 347 41.59 -18.56 54.81
CA SER A 347 42.85 -18.14 55.41
C SER A 347 43.94 -19.14 55.06
N ALA A 348 44.98 -18.69 54.38
CA ALA A 348 46.29 -19.30 54.50
C ALA A 348 47.31 -18.17 54.49
N ALA A 349 48.16 -18.22 55.51
CA ALA A 349 49.04 -17.16 55.94
C ALA A 349 50.09 -16.77 54.89
N ASP A 350 50.35 -15.47 54.91
CA ASP A 350 51.52 -14.77 54.44
C ASP A 350 52.80 -15.37 55.02
N GLU A 351 53.84 -15.61 54.21
CA GLU A 351 55.22 -15.60 54.68
C GLU A 351 56.20 -15.26 53.53
N THR A 352 56.59 -13.99 53.53
CA THR A 352 57.94 -13.42 53.30
C THR A 352 58.33 -12.78 51.95
N PRO A 353 59.16 -11.71 52.00
CA PRO A 353 59.36 -10.75 50.91
C PRO A 353 60.75 -10.84 50.27
N ALA A 354 60.88 -10.53 48.97
CA ALA A 354 62.14 -10.06 48.40
C ALA A 354 61.93 -9.36 47.04
N VAL A 355 62.64 -8.25 46.88
CA VAL A 355 62.60 -7.31 45.76
C VAL A 355 63.84 -7.50 44.87
N ALA A 356 63.61 -7.52 43.54
CA ALA A 356 64.46 -7.05 42.41
C ALA A 356 65.76 -7.80 42.02
N PRO A 357 66.41 -7.54 40.85
CA PRO A 357 65.94 -7.04 39.53
C PRO A 357 66.58 -7.80 38.31
N THR A 358 66.29 -7.32 37.08
CA THR A 358 67.19 -7.17 35.89
C THR A 358 66.95 -8.01 34.62
N ALA A 359 66.83 -7.25 33.50
CA ALA A 359 67.37 -7.43 32.13
C ALA A 359 66.95 -8.70 31.33
N GLU A 360 66.67 -8.72 30.03
CA GLU A 360 67.20 -8.03 28.83
C GLU A 360 66.20 -8.31 27.66
N ASP A 361 65.95 -7.34 26.78
CA ASP A 361 65.59 -7.57 25.37
C ASP A 361 66.91 -7.68 24.56
N PRO A 362 67.04 -8.29 23.34
CA PRO A 362 66.07 -8.27 22.23
C PRO A 362 66.12 -9.49 21.25
N ILE A 363 65.35 -9.48 20.14
CA ILE A 363 65.79 -9.72 18.74
C ILE A 363 64.63 -9.44 17.76
N LEU A 364 64.97 -8.76 16.65
CA LEU A 364 64.13 -8.09 15.64
C LEU A 364 64.02 -8.87 14.30
N THR A 365 62.80 -8.89 13.71
CA THR A 365 62.41 -8.61 12.27
C THR A 365 62.93 -9.53 11.13
N PRO A 366 62.53 -9.42 9.81
CA PRO A 366 61.65 -8.43 9.12
C PRO A 366 60.70 -8.94 7.99
N GLY A 367 59.84 -8.03 7.48
CA GLY A 367 59.17 -8.15 6.17
C GLY A 367 58.16 -7.02 5.83
N MET A 368 58.70 -5.86 5.40
CA MET A 368 58.22 -4.78 4.48
C MET A 368 56.70 -4.60 4.18
N GLU A 369 56.11 -3.40 4.09
CA GLU A 369 56.59 -2.14 3.54
C GLU A 369 55.70 -0.97 4.02
N LYS A 370 56.31 0.18 4.34
CA LYS A 370 55.62 1.46 4.61
C LYS A 370 55.42 2.19 3.30
N ASP A 371 54.23 2.72 3.05
CA ASP A 371 54.08 3.87 2.18
C ASP A 371 53.40 5.03 2.92
N SER A 372 54.00 6.19 2.77
CA SER A 372 53.81 7.44 3.52
C SER A 372 53.09 8.44 2.64
N ARG A 373 52.02 9.09 3.14
CA ARG A 373 51.45 10.29 2.49
C ARG A 373 51.10 11.38 3.50
N GLY A 374 51.51 12.60 3.13
CA GLY A 374 51.47 13.84 3.90
C GLY A 374 50.11 14.54 3.95
N PRO A 375 50.08 15.81 4.39
CA PRO A 375 48.88 16.44 4.92
C PRO A 375 48.14 17.24 3.84
N PHE A 376 47.46 16.59 2.89
CA PHE A 376 46.36 17.20 2.12
C PHE A 376 45.54 16.09 1.45
N GLY A 377 44.25 15.99 1.79
CA GLY A 377 43.25 15.25 1.02
C GLY A 377 42.40 14.26 1.82
N GLY A 378 41.08 14.48 1.81
CA GLY A 378 40.08 13.44 2.07
C GLY A 378 39.17 13.75 3.24
N ALA A 379 37.97 14.25 2.93
CA ALA A 379 36.83 14.27 3.84
C ALA A 379 36.63 12.86 4.44
N GLN A 380 37.03 12.68 5.70
CA GLN A 380 36.64 11.52 6.49
C GLN A 380 35.17 11.69 6.85
N THR A 381 34.32 10.92 6.18
CA THR A 381 32.98 10.61 6.65
C THR A 381 33.11 10.02 8.05
N VAL A 382 32.59 10.75 9.03
CA VAL A 382 32.69 10.40 10.44
C VAL A 382 32.03 9.03 10.66
N ASN A 383 32.85 8.08 11.10
CA ASN A 383 32.43 6.80 11.62
C ASN A 383 31.37 7.02 12.71
N SER A 384 30.10 6.76 12.37
CA SER A 384 28.99 6.74 13.32
C SER A 384 28.82 5.32 13.86
N SER A 385 29.88 4.79 14.47
CA SER A 385 29.86 3.53 15.20
C SER A 385 29.74 3.77 16.70
N MET A 386 28.90 4.72 17.15
CA MET A 386 28.63 4.94 18.59
C MET A 386 27.25 5.56 18.89
N THR A 387 26.17 5.14 18.23
CA THR A 387 24.80 5.30 18.76
C THR A 387 23.86 4.24 18.19
N ALA A 388 23.94 3.00 18.68
CA ALA A 388 22.83 2.03 18.77
C ALA A 388 23.35 0.64 19.17
N VAL A 389 24.11 0.54 20.26
CA VAL A 389 24.23 -0.74 20.98
C VAL A 389 23.02 -0.83 21.90
N ASN A 390 22.03 -1.64 21.50
CA ASN A 390 20.78 -2.02 22.18
C ASN A 390 19.48 -1.42 21.64
N GLU A 391 19.03 -1.88 20.47
CA GLU A 391 17.59 -2.01 20.21
C GLU A 391 17.26 -3.40 19.69
N THR A 392 16.87 -4.29 20.62
CA THR A 392 16.11 -5.48 20.26
C THR A 392 14.75 -5.05 19.71
N ALA A 393 14.38 -5.59 18.56
CA ALA A 393 13.09 -5.42 17.89
C ALA A 393 11.87 -5.47 18.86
N PRO A 394 10.74 -4.82 18.53
CA PRO A 394 9.59 -4.68 19.44
C PRO A 394 8.83 -5.99 19.75
N LEU A 395 9.32 -7.15 19.32
CA LEU A 395 8.92 -8.46 19.84
C LEU A 395 10.14 -9.05 20.55
N GLY A 396 10.39 -8.61 21.77
CA GLY A 396 11.56 -9.06 22.47
C GLY A 396 11.38 -10.39 23.20
N ASN A 397 12.46 -10.80 23.86
CA ASN A 397 12.78 -12.16 24.26
C ASN A 397 11.83 -12.74 25.30
N ILE A 398 10.75 -13.36 24.84
CA ILE A 398 9.82 -14.12 25.67
C ILE A 398 9.97 -15.58 25.35
N LYS A 399 10.62 -16.35 26.24
CA LYS A 399 10.78 -17.80 26.04
C LYS A 399 9.49 -18.56 25.76
N VAL A 400 8.29 -18.11 26.17
CA VAL A 400 7.04 -18.83 25.86
C VAL A 400 6.58 -18.63 24.41
N PHE A 401 6.74 -17.43 23.84
CA PHE A 401 6.42 -17.15 22.44
C PHE A 401 7.60 -17.40 21.51
N GLN A 402 8.84 -17.26 21.98
CA GLN A 402 10.01 -17.78 21.30
C GLN A 402 10.02 -19.31 21.37
N ASP A 403 9.63 -20.01 22.42
CA ASP A 403 9.57 -21.48 22.35
C ASP A 403 8.39 -21.95 21.49
N ALA A 404 7.30 -21.18 21.35
CA ALA A 404 6.24 -21.48 20.38
C ALA A 404 6.58 -21.06 18.93
N ALA A 405 7.31 -19.96 18.74
CA ALA A 405 7.76 -19.42 17.43
C ALA A 405 9.16 -19.91 16.99
N ALA A 406 9.93 -20.51 17.89
CA ALA A 406 11.19 -21.23 17.64
C ALA A 406 10.97 -22.74 17.61
N LYS A 407 9.85 -23.26 18.16
CA LYS A 407 9.34 -24.58 17.75
C LYS A 407 8.56 -24.54 16.43
N GLY A 408 8.14 -23.36 15.96
CA GLY A 408 7.56 -23.17 14.64
C GLY A 408 7.86 -21.77 14.08
N HIS A 409 8.75 -21.68 13.09
CA HIS A 409 9.16 -20.43 12.44
C HIS A 409 8.01 -19.71 11.71
N TYR A 410 7.09 -19.07 12.43
CA TYR A 410 5.93 -18.42 11.80
C TYR A 410 6.33 -17.12 11.08
N ARG A 411 5.75 -16.90 9.90
CA ARG A 411 5.88 -15.66 9.11
C ARG A 411 4.50 -14.99 9.02
N PHE A 412 4.39 -13.77 9.53
CA PHE A 412 3.15 -13.00 9.42
C PHE A 412 3.15 -12.17 8.14
N PRO A 413 2.19 -12.34 7.22
CA PRO A 413 2.06 -11.47 6.06
C PRO A 413 2.00 -10.00 6.50
N ALA A 414 2.82 -9.15 5.87
CA ALA A 414 2.86 -7.73 6.14
C ALA A 414 2.40 -6.95 4.90
N ILE A 415 1.70 -5.86 5.13
CA ILE A 415 1.20 -4.95 4.10
C ILE A 415 2.36 -4.04 3.68
N ASN A 416 2.65 -3.99 2.38
CA ASN A 416 3.52 -2.96 1.81
C ASN A 416 2.76 -1.63 1.86
N ILE A 417 3.26 -0.71 2.68
CA ILE A 417 2.58 0.55 3.00
C ILE A 417 2.62 1.50 1.80
N GLU A 418 3.73 1.56 1.07
CA GLU A 418 3.86 2.44 -0.10
C GLU A 418 2.85 2.04 -1.17
N HIS A 419 2.81 0.75 -1.50
CA HIS A 419 1.87 0.22 -2.48
C HIS A 419 0.40 0.37 -2.02
N HIS A 420 0.11 0.17 -0.73
CA HIS A 420 -1.22 0.38 -0.17
C HIS A 420 -1.73 1.81 -0.35
N VAL A 421 -0.86 2.80 -0.12
CA VAL A 421 -1.19 4.22 -0.24
C VAL A 421 -1.33 4.62 -1.70
N GLU A 422 -0.43 4.14 -2.57
CA GLU A 422 -0.49 4.35 -4.01
C GLU A 422 -1.84 3.86 -4.57
N ARG A 423 -2.25 2.63 -4.21
CA ARG A 423 -3.53 2.03 -4.61
C ARG A 423 -4.74 2.84 -4.15
N LEU A 424 -4.74 3.30 -2.89
CA LEU A 424 -5.83 4.14 -2.37
C LEU A 424 -5.89 5.50 -3.09
N GLY A 425 -4.73 6.11 -3.36
CA GLY A 425 -4.65 7.37 -4.10
C GLY A 425 -5.11 7.25 -5.55
N ALA A 426 -4.66 6.20 -6.24
CA ALA A 426 -5.10 5.88 -7.59
C ALA A 426 -6.62 5.66 -7.63
N PHE A 427 -7.16 4.90 -6.67
CA PHE A 427 -8.60 4.64 -6.58
C PHE A 427 -9.43 5.92 -6.43
N VAL A 428 -9.06 6.82 -5.50
CA VAL A 428 -9.76 8.11 -5.32
C VAL A 428 -9.65 8.98 -6.57
N THR A 429 -8.51 8.96 -7.26
CA THR A 429 -8.32 9.67 -8.53
C THR A 429 -9.28 9.17 -9.60
N ILE A 430 -9.46 7.85 -9.71
CA ILE A 430 -10.41 7.25 -10.66
C ILE A 430 -11.86 7.61 -10.27
N VAL A 431 -12.19 7.60 -8.98
CA VAL A 431 -13.51 8.04 -8.48
C VAL A 431 -13.80 9.50 -8.85
N LEU A 432 -12.81 10.39 -8.73
CA LEU A 432 -12.94 11.78 -9.19
C LEU A 432 -13.00 11.88 -10.72
N GLY A 433 -12.31 10.99 -11.43
CA GLY A 433 -12.41 10.85 -12.89
C GLY A 433 -13.81 10.53 -13.37
N GLU A 434 -14.58 9.74 -12.62
CA GLU A 434 -15.98 9.45 -12.94
C GLU A 434 -16.87 10.71 -12.95
N MET A 435 -16.60 11.64 -12.02
CA MET A 435 -17.27 12.95 -12.00
C MET A 435 -16.99 13.74 -13.29
N VAL A 436 -15.75 13.67 -13.79
CA VAL A 436 -15.34 14.31 -15.03
C VAL A 436 -16.02 13.66 -16.24
N VAL A 437 -16.10 12.32 -16.27
CA VAL A 437 -16.75 11.56 -17.35
C VAL A 437 -18.24 11.90 -17.43
N GLY A 438 -18.95 11.90 -16.31
CA GLY A 438 -20.37 12.26 -16.27
C GLY A 438 -20.65 13.68 -16.78
N VAL A 439 -19.76 14.62 -16.46
CA VAL A 439 -19.80 16.02 -16.92
C VAL A 439 -19.64 16.15 -18.44
N PHE A 440 -18.83 15.30 -19.07
CA PHE A 440 -18.66 15.28 -20.53
C PHE A 440 -19.85 14.66 -21.26
N PHE A 441 -20.39 13.54 -20.76
CA PHE A 441 -21.56 12.91 -21.39
C PHE A 441 -22.81 13.78 -21.30
N ALA A 442 -23.00 14.49 -20.18
CA ALA A 442 -24.10 15.43 -19.99
C ALA A 442 -24.09 16.60 -21.01
N ALA A 443 -22.91 16.99 -21.50
CA ALA A 443 -22.73 18.13 -22.40
C ALA A 443 -22.70 17.76 -23.89
N ALA A 444 -23.02 16.51 -24.27
CA ALA A 444 -22.82 15.99 -25.62
C ALA A 444 -23.83 16.49 -26.67
N GLY A 445 -24.95 17.09 -26.25
CA GLY A 445 -26.03 17.53 -27.14
C GLY A 445 -25.86 18.92 -27.79
N PRO A 446 -25.46 19.97 -27.05
CA PRO A 446 -25.48 21.34 -27.57
C PRO A 446 -24.26 21.75 -28.38
N VAL A 447 -24.48 22.62 -29.36
CA VAL A 447 -23.42 23.23 -30.19
C VAL A 447 -23.07 24.62 -29.64
N GLY A 448 -21.80 24.84 -29.29
CA GLY A 448 -21.27 26.15 -28.84
C GLY A 448 -21.27 26.37 -27.32
N LEU A 449 -20.89 27.58 -26.89
CA LEU A 449 -20.89 27.97 -25.46
C LEU A 449 -22.31 28.32 -25.00
N ASN A 450 -23.00 27.34 -24.43
CA ASN A 450 -24.34 27.48 -23.86
C ASN A 450 -24.33 27.28 -22.33
N MET A 451 -25.48 27.44 -21.67
CA MET A 451 -25.58 27.30 -20.22
C MET A 451 -25.18 25.90 -19.72
N GLU A 452 -25.48 24.86 -20.50
CA GLU A 452 -25.09 23.48 -20.18
C GLU A 452 -23.57 23.28 -20.24
N SER A 453 -22.89 23.83 -21.25
CA SER A 453 -21.42 23.85 -21.32
C SER A 453 -20.80 24.61 -20.15
N GLY A 454 -21.44 25.69 -19.69
CA GLY A 454 -21.04 26.42 -18.50
C GLY A 454 -21.15 25.57 -17.22
N ARG A 455 -22.25 24.85 -17.03
CA ARG A 455 -22.42 23.91 -15.89
C ARG A 455 -21.40 22.78 -15.95
N SER A 456 -21.13 22.25 -17.14
CA SER A 456 -20.13 21.20 -17.36
C SER A 456 -18.73 21.69 -16.96
N LEU A 457 -18.33 22.89 -17.41
CA LEU A 457 -17.05 23.50 -17.04
C LEU A 457 -16.92 23.71 -15.52
N LEU A 458 -17.98 24.20 -14.87
CA LEU A 458 -17.99 24.35 -13.41
C LEU A 458 -17.82 23.00 -12.70
N GLY A 459 -18.47 21.94 -13.20
CA GLY A 459 -18.30 20.58 -12.67
C GLY A 459 -16.87 20.05 -12.81
N LEU A 460 -16.23 20.29 -13.97
CA LEU A 460 -14.83 19.95 -14.18
C LEU A 460 -13.90 20.70 -13.21
N MET A 461 -14.16 21.99 -12.98
CA MET A 461 -13.39 22.79 -12.00
C MET A 461 -13.51 22.22 -10.59
N ILE A 462 -14.70 21.79 -10.18
CA ILE A 462 -14.90 21.13 -8.88
C ILE A 462 -14.07 19.85 -8.79
N ALA A 463 -14.17 18.96 -9.80
CA ALA A 463 -13.43 17.70 -9.80
C ALA A 463 -11.90 17.92 -9.75
N PHE A 464 -11.39 18.88 -10.53
CA PHE A 464 -9.99 19.28 -10.52
C PHE A 464 -9.56 19.79 -9.13
N ASN A 465 -10.36 20.67 -8.53
CA ASN A 465 -10.07 21.25 -7.22
C ASN A 465 -10.04 20.17 -6.12
N LEU A 466 -10.98 19.23 -6.15
CA LEU A 466 -11.03 18.12 -5.19
C LEU A 466 -9.83 17.18 -5.35
N ASN A 467 -9.40 16.91 -6.58
CA ASN A 467 -8.23 16.08 -6.84
C ASN A 467 -6.95 16.72 -6.27
N TRP A 468 -6.78 18.03 -6.51
CA TRP A 468 -5.68 18.78 -5.91
C TRP A 468 -5.69 18.66 -4.39
N MET A 469 -6.82 18.98 -3.77
CA MET A 469 -6.95 18.98 -2.31
C MET A 469 -6.76 17.60 -1.67
N TYR A 470 -7.08 16.51 -2.38
CA TYR A 470 -6.88 15.15 -1.88
C TYR A 470 -5.39 14.79 -1.75
N PHE A 471 -4.59 14.99 -2.81
CA PHE A 471 -3.15 14.69 -2.79
C PHE A 471 -2.37 15.61 -1.84
N ASP A 472 -2.93 16.79 -1.59
CA ASP A 472 -2.40 17.77 -0.66
C ASP A 472 -3.17 17.80 0.69
N SER A 473 -3.86 16.71 1.05
CA SER A 473 -4.71 16.65 2.25
C SER A 473 -3.95 16.93 3.56
N GLN A 474 -2.67 16.58 3.64
CA GLN A 474 -1.81 16.79 4.81
C GLN A 474 -1.60 18.26 5.19
N ALA A 475 -1.73 19.18 4.22
CA ALA A 475 -1.41 20.61 4.36
C ALA A 475 0.00 20.83 4.96
N CYS A 476 0.95 19.93 4.66
CA CYS A 476 2.35 20.03 5.10
C CYS A 476 3.35 19.40 4.13
N LYS A 477 4.63 19.82 4.20
CA LYS A 477 5.70 19.36 3.31
C LYS A 477 6.31 18.07 3.82
N HIS A 478 6.75 18.07 5.09
CA HIS A 478 7.29 16.86 5.73
C HIS A 478 6.28 16.31 6.72
N PHE A 479 5.91 15.05 6.50
CA PHE A 479 4.96 14.37 7.38
C PHE A 479 5.27 12.90 7.51
N ILE A 480 4.90 12.32 8.66
CA ILE A 480 4.85 10.87 8.81
C ILE A 480 3.45 10.41 8.41
N HIS A 481 3.41 9.48 7.47
CA HIS A 481 2.16 8.92 6.97
C HIS A 481 1.33 8.28 8.08
N ALA A 482 0.00 8.43 8.04
CA ALA A 482 -0.90 7.97 9.09
C ALA A 482 -0.74 6.47 9.40
N ILE A 483 -0.53 5.66 8.36
CA ILE A 483 -0.30 4.21 8.48
C ILE A 483 0.99 3.88 9.24
N ARG A 484 2.04 4.69 9.08
CA ARG A 484 3.34 4.48 9.76
C ARG A 484 3.35 4.98 11.20
N ARG A 485 2.49 5.95 11.52
CA ARG A 485 2.49 6.64 12.82
C ARG A 485 1.95 5.77 13.95
N HIS A 486 0.75 5.24 13.78
CA HIS A 486 0.03 4.53 14.84
C HIS A 486 -1.05 3.63 14.23
N TRP A 487 -1.22 2.42 14.77
CA TRP A 487 -2.23 1.47 14.28
C TRP A 487 -3.64 2.07 14.13
N PHE A 488 -4.06 2.91 15.08
CA PHE A 488 -5.38 3.55 15.04
C PHE A 488 -5.47 4.59 13.92
N ALA A 489 -4.39 5.35 13.69
CA ALA A 489 -4.34 6.34 12.62
C ALA A 489 -4.32 5.65 11.25
N GLY A 490 -3.58 4.55 11.10
CA GLY A 490 -3.58 3.73 9.88
C GLY A 490 -4.90 3.03 9.60
N PHE A 491 -5.54 2.50 10.65
CA PHE A 491 -6.87 1.92 10.57
C PHE A 491 -7.89 2.97 10.12
N LEU A 492 -7.95 4.11 10.82
CA LEU A 492 -8.88 5.17 10.51
C LEU A 492 -8.61 5.76 9.12
N PHE A 493 -7.35 5.92 8.73
CA PHE A 493 -6.98 6.31 7.37
C PHE A 493 -7.59 5.37 6.35
N THR A 494 -7.38 4.05 6.48
CA THR A 494 -7.92 3.06 5.54
C THR A 494 -9.46 3.02 5.55
N THR A 495 -10.10 3.09 6.71
CA THR A 495 -11.56 3.03 6.82
C THR A 495 -12.26 4.29 6.32
N LEU A 496 -11.69 5.48 6.51
CA LEU A 496 -12.29 6.74 6.05
C LEU A 496 -12.30 6.89 4.53
N HIS A 497 -11.53 6.10 3.77
CA HIS A 497 -11.62 6.12 2.31
C HIS A 497 -12.96 5.57 1.80
N LEU A 498 -13.61 4.65 2.53
CA LEU A 498 -14.94 4.16 2.16
C LEU A 498 -15.98 5.30 2.12
N PRO A 499 -16.24 6.02 3.23
CA PRO A 499 -17.23 7.09 3.20
C PRO A 499 -16.80 8.25 2.30
N LEU A 500 -15.48 8.45 2.09
CA LEU A 500 -14.98 9.46 1.16
C LEU A 500 -15.39 9.13 -0.28
N CYS A 501 -15.12 7.91 -0.73
CA CYS A 501 -15.46 7.48 -2.09
C CYS A 501 -16.98 7.46 -2.30
N MET A 502 -17.74 7.04 -1.28
CA MET A 502 -19.21 7.09 -1.30
C MET A 502 -19.73 8.51 -1.49
N ALA A 503 -19.22 9.45 -0.72
CA ALA A 503 -19.64 10.84 -0.79
C ALA A 503 -19.28 11.49 -2.14
N LEU A 504 -18.09 11.18 -2.68
CA LEU A 504 -17.65 11.66 -3.99
C LEU A 504 -18.48 11.09 -5.15
N LEU A 505 -18.79 9.79 -5.13
CA LEU A 505 -19.60 9.15 -6.17
C LEU A 505 -21.05 9.63 -6.11
N LEU A 506 -21.61 9.78 -4.91
CA LEU A 506 -22.97 10.31 -4.75
C LEU A 506 -23.07 11.73 -5.30
N ALA A 507 -22.06 12.57 -5.04
CA ALA A 507 -21.96 13.89 -5.64
C ALA A 507 -21.77 13.83 -7.17
N SER A 508 -20.98 12.87 -7.67
CA SER A 508 -20.77 12.62 -9.10
C SER A 508 -22.06 12.23 -9.82
N SER A 509 -22.90 11.38 -9.25
CA SER A 509 -24.18 11.02 -9.88
C SER A 509 -25.17 12.19 -9.84
N ALA A 510 -25.11 13.02 -8.79
CA ALA A 510 -25.92 14.22 -8.71
C ALA A 510 -25.50 15.32 -9.70
N ILE A 511 -24.19 15.51 -9.93
CA ILE A 511 -23.70 16.53 -10.87
C ILE A 511 -24.14 16.24 -12.30
N ASN A 512 -24.16 14.97 -12.71
CA ASN A 512 -24.59 14.55 -14.05
C ASN A 512 -26.00 15.10 -14.39
N ARG A 513 -26.93 15.00 -13.43
CA ARG A 513 -28.31 15.52 -13.56
C ARG A 513 -28.40 17.04 -13.46
N LEU A 514 -27.58 17.65 -12.59
CA LEU A 514 -27.53 19.11 -12.43
C LEU A 514 -26.95 19.83 -13.65
N VAL A 515 -26.12 19.16 -14.45
CA VAL A 515 -25.63 19.72 -15.72
C VAL A 515 -26.75 19.75 -16.76
N ILE A 516 -27.52 18.66 -16.88
CA ILE A 516 -28.60 18.51 -17.87
C ILE A 516 -29.81 19.39 -17.53
N SER A 517 -30.23 19.43 -16.25
CA SER A 517 -31.47 20.12 -15.83
C SER A 517 -31.22 21.53 -15.27
N ASP A 518 -32.03 22.50 -15.69
CA ASP A 518 -31.97 23.88 -15.17
C ASP A 518 -32.74 24.04 -13.84
N SER A 519 -33.74 23.19 -13.59
CA SER A 519 -34.58 23.24 -12.39
C SER A 519 -34.13 22.22 -11.34
N ILE A 520 -33.55 22.70 -10.24
CA ILE A 520 -33.18 21.89 -9.07
C ILE A 520 -34.41 21.22 -8.38
N GLN A 521 -35.63 21.68 -8.71
CA GLN A 521 -36.87 21.32 -8.03
C GLN A 521 -37.72 20.23 -8.74
N SER A 522 -37.35 19.77 -9.94
CA SER A 522 -38.16 18.80 -10.70
C SER A 522 -38.15 17.37 -10.15
N ASP A 523 -37.23 17.06 -9.24
CA ASP A 523 -37.02 15.70 -8.73
C ASP A 523 -37.57 15.59 -7.30
N ALA A 524 -38.71 14.89 -7.14
CA ALA A 524 -39.26 14.36 -5.88
C ALA A 524 -38.89 15.13 -4.58
N GLY A 525 -39.08 16.46 -4.54
CA GLY A 525 -38.87 17.27 -3.34
C GLY A 525 -37.46 17.88 -3.13
N GLY A 526 -36.59 17.89 -4.15
CA GLY A 526 -35.30 18.59 -4.10
C GLY A 526 -34.22 17.85 -3.31
N GLY A 527 -34.24 16.51 -3.30
CA GLY A 527 -33.20 15.70 -2.65
C GLY A 527 -31.85 15.69 -3.40
N LEU A 528 -31.87 15.97 -4.71
CA LEU A 528 -30.66 15.93 -5.55
C LEU A 528 -29.61 16.96 -5.12
N LYS A 529 -30.04 18.17 -4.74
CA LYS A 529 -29.14 19.20 -4.17
C LYS A 529 -28.46 18.74 -2.88
N TRP A 530 -29.11 17.90 -2.08
CA TRP A 530 -28.51 17.32 -0.87
C TRP A 530 -27.48 16.26 -1.21
N PHE A 531 -27.74 15.39 -2.18
CA PHE A 531 -26.76 14.38 -2.62
C PHE A 531 -25.51 15.03 -3.18
N PHE A 532 -25.66 16.08 -3.99
CA PHE A 532 -24.55 16.89 -4.46
C PHE A 532 -23.83 17.60 -3.30
N GLY A 533 -24.58 18.39 -2.52
CA GLY A 533 -23.99 19.30 -1.56
C GLY A 533 -23.46 18.67 -0.30
N ALA A 534 -24.23 17.78 0.32
CA ALA A 534 -23.78 16.98 1.44
C ALA A 534 -22.67 16.01 1.02
N GLY A 535 -22.75 15.43 -0.18
CA GLY A 535 -21.68 14.59 -0.74
C GLY A 535 -20.35 15.34 -0.79
N LEU A 536 -20.30 16.49 -1.47
CA LEU A 536 -19.08 17.29 -1.55
C LEU A 536 -18.61 17.83 -0.19
N GLY A 537 -19.52 18.33 0.64
CA GLY A 537 -19.17 18.85 1.97
C GLY A 537 -18.59 17.78 2.90
N ILE A 538 -19.18 16.58 2.91
CA ILE A 538 -18.66 15.43 3.66
C ILE A 538 -17.31 14.99 3.09
N SER A 539 -17.12 14.98 1.77
CA SER A 539 -15.82 14.67 1.17
C SER A 539 -14.72 15.62 1.63
N VAL A 540 -14.96 16.94 1.64
CA VAL A 540 -14.01 17.95 2.16
C VAL A 540 -13.71 17.72 3.64
N TRP A 541 -14.75 17.44 4.44
CA TRP A 541 -14.61 17.15 5.87
C TRP A 541 -13.78 15.88 6.13
N LEU A 542 -13.97 14.85 5.32
CA LEU A 542 -13.20 13.61 5.38
C LEU A 542 -11.75 13.82 4.93
N MET A 543 -11.51 14.61 3.87
CA MET A 543 -10.15 14.99 3.45
C MET A 543 -9.41 15.78 4.53
N ALA A 544 -10.08 16.70 5.23
CA ALA A 544 -9.52 17.40 6.38
C ALA A 544 -9.14 16.41 7.50
N THR A 545 -10.00 15.43 7.77
CA THR A 545 -9.75 14.38 8.76
C THR A 545 -8.58 13.49 8.36
N LEU A 546 -8.47 13.08 7.10
CA LEU A 546 -7.29 12.37 6.58
C LEU A 546 -6.02 13.20 6.77
N GLY A 547 -6.09 14.51 6.53
CA GLY A 547 -5.02 15.46 6.80
C GLY A 547 -4.55 15.47 8.26
N VAL A 548 -5.49 15.46 9.22
CA VAL A 548 -5.20 15.45 10.67
C VAL A 548 -4.51 14.16 11.12
N LEU A 549 -4.78 13.02 10.48
CA LEU A 549 -4.17 11.73 10.85
C LEU A 549 -2.66 11.72 10.63
N HIS A 550 -2.17 12.48 9.65
CA HIS A 550 -0.75 12.68 9.38
C HIS A 550 -0.04 13.42 10.52
N LYS A 551 1.15 12.95 10.93
CA LYS A 551 1.99 13.67 11.90
C LYS A 551 2.78 14.75 11.14
N ASN A 552 2.61 16.01 11.54
CA ASN A 552 3.43 17.11 11.04
C ASN A 552 4.86 16.99 11.57
N LEU A 553 5.85 17.16 10.70
CA LEU A 553 7.27 17.26 11.08
C LEU A 553 7.83 18.67 10.88
N ASP A 554 7.08 19.57 10.25
CA ASP A 554 7.57 20.92 9.96
C ASP A 554 7.70 21.80 11.22
N ASP A 555 7.17 21.35 12.37
CA ASP A 555 7.23 22.05 13.66
C ASP A 555 8.30 21.47 14.63
N GLU A 556 8.82 20.25 14.40
CA GLU A 556 9.77 19.60 15.33
C GLU A 556 11.22 20.04 15.04
N GLU A 557 11.76 20.86 15.95
CA GLU A 557 13.19 21.17 16.06
C GLU A 557 14.04 19.88 16.18
N GLY A 558 15.14 19.81 15.43
CA GLY A 558 16.35 19.07 15.83
C GLY A 558 16.25 17.55 15.96
N LEU A 559 16.53 16.82 14.88
CA LEU A 559 16.96 15.41 14.96
C LEU A 559 18.22 15.11 14.12
N THR A 560 18.97 16.13 13.72
CA THR A 560 20.34 15.95 13.23
C THR A 560 21.27 16.85 14.04
N GLU A 561 22.16 16.23 14.78
CA GLU A 561 23.08 16.87 15.75
C GLU A 561 24.11 17.80 15.08
N HIS A 562 24.10 17.96 13.75
CA HIS A 562 25.19 18.58 12.98
C HIS A 562 24.84 19.75 12.05
N LYS A 563 23.60 20.24 11.99
CA LYS A 563 23.30 21.53 11.36
C LYS A 563 22.11 22.21 12.06
N PRO A 564 22.17 23.50 12.41
CA PRO A 564 20.98 24.25 12.79
C PRO A 564 20.05 24.33 11.56
N SER A 565 19.16 23.35 11.42
CA SER A 565 18.19 23.30 10.33
C SER A 565 17.11 24.35 10.57
N LYS A 566 16.87 25.14 9.54
CA LYS A 566 16.03 26.34 9.48
C LYS A 566 14.62 26.07 10.02
N LYS A 567 14.12 26.92 10.94
CA LYS A 567 12.68 27.02 11.21
C LYS A 567 11.98 27.44 9.92
N ILE A 568 11.29 26.52 9.25
CA ILE A 568 10.43 26.85 8.11
C ILE A 568 9.17 27.51 8.68
N ARG A 569 9.21 28.82 8.86
CA ARG A 569 8.06 29.58 9.34
C ARG A 569 7.08 29.78 8.18
N ARG A 570 5.97 29.05 8.22
CA ARG A 570 4.88 29.21 7.24
C ARG A 570 4.16 30.53 7.41
N THR A 571 3.62 31.02 6.30
CA THR A 571 2.75 32.20 6.28
C THR A 571 1.45 31.94 7.04
N ILE A 572 0.86 30.74 6.91
CA ILE A 572 -0.37 30.32 7.60
C ILE A 572 -0.10 29.03 8.39
N ASN A 573 -0.61 28.95 9.62
CA ASN A 573 -0.49 27.77 10.48
C ASN A 573 -1.32 26.60 9.91
N ARG A 574 -0.75 25.39 9.86
CA ARG A 574 -1.43 24.16 9.41
C ARG A 574 -2.79 23.95 10.09
N LYS A 575 -2.90 24.27 11.39
CA LYS A 575 -4.17 24.14 12.12
C LYS A 575 -5.27 25.02 11.53
N VAL A 576 -4.93 26.23 11.09
CA VAL A 576 -5.87 27.16 10.47
C VAL A 576 -6.38 26.58 9.15
N VAL A 577 -5.48 26.14 8.26
CA VAL A 577 -5.84 25.52 6.96
C VAL A 577 -6.73 24.28 7.14
N LEU A 578 -6.47 23.45 8.14
CA LEU A 578 -7.32 22.28 8.42
C LEU A 578 -8.68 22.69 9.01
N SER A 579 -8.70 23.70 9.88
CA SER A 579 -9.94 24.24 10.45
C SER A 579 -10.82 24.91 9.39
N THR A 580 -10.26 25.67 8.46
CA THR A 580 -11.01 26.29 7.36
C THR A 580 -11.62 25.24 6.44
N ARG A 581 -10.91 24.15 6.15
CA ARG A 581 -11.49 23.00 5.42
C ARG A 581 -12.67 22.37 6.15
N TYR A 582 -12.60 22.19 7.47
CA TYR A 582 -13.74 21.69 8.26
C TYR A 582 -14.95 22.63 8.19
N VAL A 583 -14.71 23.94 8.31
CA VAL A 583 -15.77 24.96 8.20
C VAL A 583 -16.36 24.97 6.80
N ALA A 584 -15.52 24.94 5.76
CA ALA A 584 -15.97 24.89 4.37
C ALA A 584 -16.79 23.63 4.06
N GLY A 585 -16.36 22.47 4.55
CA GLY A 585 -17.12 21.22 4.43
C GLY A 585 -18.51 21.33 5.07
N LEU A 586 -18.60 21.92 6.29
CA LEU A 586 -19.87 22.17 6.96
C LEU A 586 -20.75 23.16 6.17
N VAL A 587 -20.17 24.26 5.69
CA VAL A 587 -20.88 25.25 4.87
C VAL A 587 -21.44 24.58 3.62
N MET A 588 -20.63 23.80 2.89
CA MET A 588 -21.05 23.07 1.70
C MET A 588 -22.22 22.12 2.01
N THR A 589 -22.19 21.38 3.11
CA THR A 589 -23.33 20.53 3.51
C THR A 589 -24.61 21.33 3.79
N LEU A 590 -24.50 22.61 4.17
CA LEU A 590 -25.64 23.48 4.47
C LEU A 590 -26.12 24.33 3.28
N VAL A 591 -25.33 24.51 2.22
CA VAL A 591 -25.77 25.25 1.01
C VAL A 591 -27.10 24.74 0.43
N PRO A 592 -27.41 23.42 0.41
CA PRO A 592 -28.70 22.92 -0.06
C PRO A 592 -29.93 23.42 0.71
N LEU A 593 -29.78 24.06 1.89
CA LEU A 593 -30.91 24.70 2.59
C LEU A 593 -31.43 25.94 1.86
N VAL A 594 -30.61 26.57 1.01
CA VAL A 594 -31.06 27.74 0.25
C VAL A 594 -32.09 27.28 -0.77
N ASN A 595 -33.32 27.78 -0.63
CA ASN A 595 -34.38 27.61 -1.60
C ASN A 595 -34.20 28.72 -2.65
N ASP A 596 -34.33 28.39 -3.94
CA ASP A 596 -34.25 29.33 -5.08
C ASP A 596 -32.84 29.68 -5.62
N VAL A 597 -31.93 28.71 -5.67
CA VAL A 597 -30.66 28.83 -6.41
C VAL A 597 -30.77 28.08 -7.75
N SER A 598 -30.31 28.67 -8.84
CA SER A 598 -30.19 27.98 -10.13
C SER A 598 -29.07 26.92 -10.11
N SER A 599 -29.12 25.91 -10.98
CA SER A 599 -28.06 24.88 -11.06
C SER A 599 -26.67 25.50 -11.27
N VAL A 600 -26.60 26.57 -12.08
CA VAL A 600 -25.35 27.33 -12.33
C VAL A 600 -24.88 28.05 -11.07
N GLY A 601 -25.79 28.74 -10.36
CA GLY A 601 -25.46 29.43 -9.12
C GLY A 601 -24.97 28.47 -8.04
N LEU A 602 -25.60 27.29 -7.93
CA LEU A 602 -25.18 26.25 -7.00
C LEU A 602 -23.76 25.77 -7.33
N LEU A 603 -23.50 25.36 -8.58
CA LEU A 603 -22.15 24.94 -8.99
C LEU A 603 -21.10 26.03 -8.79
N GLY A 604 -21.44 27.29 -9.10
CA GLY A 604 -20.57 28.45 -8.91
C GLY A 604 -20.17 28.67 -7.44
N ILE A 605 -21.10 28.49 -6.49
CA ILE A 605 -20.80 28.57 -5.05
C ILE A 605 -19.77 27.50 -4.66
N TYR A 606 -19.92 26.26 -5.14
CA TYR A 606 -19.01 25.16 -4.80
C TYR A 606 -17.63 25.34 -5.44
N VAL A 607 -17.57 25.85 -6.68
CA VAL A 607 -16.30 26.25 -7.31
C VAL A 607 -15.63 27.36 -6.49
N GLY A 608 -16.38 28.39 -6.07
CA GLY A 608 -15.84 29.48 -5.25
C GLY A 608 -15.25 29.00 -3.92
N ILE A 609 -15.97 28.12 -3.20
CA ILE A 609 -15.50 27.55 -1.93
C ILE A 609 -14.25 26.68 -2.16
N THR A 610 -14.29 25.76 -3.13
CA THR A 610 -13.17 24.85 -3.38
C THR A 610 -11.93 25.57 -3.90
N ALA A 611 -12.10 26.60 -4.75
CA ALA A 611 -11.01 27.45 -5.21
C ALA A 611 -10.40 28.26 -4.05
N PHE A 612 -11.23 28.82 -3.17
CA PHE A 612 -10.76 29.51 -1.97
C PHE A 612 -9.87 28.61 -1.11
N LEU A 613 -10.27 27.36 -0.87
CA LEU A 613 -9.48 26.40 -0.09
C LEU A 613 -8.11 26.10 -0.72
N ILE A 614 -8.05 25.95 -2.04
CA ILE A 614 -6.78 25.70 -2.76
C ILE A 614 -5.88 26.93 -2.72
N ILE A 615 -6.47 28.11 -2.91
CA ILE A 615 -5.73 29.37 -2.83
C ILE A 615 -5.14 29.54 -1.42
N GLU A 616 -5.94 29.34 -0.37
CA GLU A 616 -5.48 29.38 1.02
C GLU A 616 -4.33 28.39 1.26
N GLU A 617 -4.48 27.15 0.81
CA GLU A 617 -3.43 26.13 0.96
C GLU A 617 -2.15 26.49 0.19
N THR A 618 -2.29 27.00 -1.03
CA THR A 618 -1.16 27.41 -1.86
C THR A 618 -0.39 28.55 -1.18
N PHE A 619 -1.10 29.54 -0.64
CA PHE A 619 -0.50 30.62 0.16
C PHE A 619 0.14 30.10 1.45
N ALA A 620 -0.48 29.14 2.12
CA ALA A 620 0.07 28.53 3.35
C ALA A 620 1.41 27.83 3.11
N ARG A 621 1.68 27.38 1.87
CA ARG A 621 2.94 26.73 1.47
C ARG A 621 4.06 27.70 1.12
N ILE A 622 3.77 28.98 0.90
CA ILE A 622 4.79 30.00 0.64
C ILE A 622 5.63 30.20 1.91
N GLU A 623 6.93 29.98 1.79
CA GLU A 623 7.90 30.16 2.88
C GLU A 623 8.25 31.64 3.05
N LYS A 624 8.25 32.11 4.29
CA LYS A 624 8.81 33.43 4.62
C LYS A 624 10.32 33.36 4.57
N ARG A 625 10.90 34.01 3.56
CA ARG A 625 12.36 34.08 3.34
C ARG A 625 13.03 35.16 4.20
N GLU A 626 12.62 35.32 5.46
CA GLU A 626 13.08 36.39 6.37
C GLU A 626 14.60 36.31 6.65
N LEU A 627 15.18 35.10 6.69
CA LEU A 627 16.61 34.90 6.99
C LEU A 627 17.58 35.23 5.85
N ASP A 628 17.14 35.20 4.59
CA ASP A 628 18.01 35.62 3.48
C ASP A 628 18.10 37.16 3.41
N LEU A 629 17.06 37.86 3.88
CA LEU A 629 17.06 39.32 4.02
C LEU A 629 17.92 39.78 5.20
N ASP A 630 17.87 39.09 6.35
CA ASP A 630 18.76 39.39 7.49
C ASP A 630 20.24 39.13 7.15
N LYS A 631 20.52 38.09 6.36
CA LYS A 631 21.86 37.82 5.83
C LYS A 631 22.31 38.88 4.83
N MET A 632 21.43 39.32 3.93
CA MET A 632 21.73 40.42 3.00
C MET A 632 21.91 41.76 3.72
N ALA A 633 21.11 42.03 4.77
CA ALA A 633 21.22 43.24 5.59
C ALA A 633 22.51 43.25 6.43
N SER A 634 22.89 42.10 7.01
CA SER A 634 24.15 41.97 7.76
C SER A 634 25.39 41.96 6.85
N SER A 635 25.31 41.41 5.63
CA SER A 635 26.40 41.52 4.64
C SER A 635 26.50 42.93 4.04
N GLY A 636 25.38 43.66 3.93
CA GLY A 636 25.36 45.05 3.46
C GLY A 636 26.08 46.01 4.41
N HIS A 637 25.92 45.84 5.74
CA HIS A 637 26.66 46.64 6.73
C HIS A 637 28.13 46.25 6.88
N ALA A 638 28.53 45.04 6.49
CA ALA A 638 29.94 44.63 6.48
C ALA A 638 30.70 45.19 5.26
N SER A 639 30.01 45.55 4.17
CA SER A 639 30.62 46.05 2.94
C SER A 639 30.97 47.54 2.98
N GLU A 640 30.36 48.35 3.86
CA GLU A 640 30.65 49.79 3.98
C GLU A 640 31.82 50.10 4.93
N ALA A 641 32.35 49.09 5.65
CA ALA A 641 33.42 49.28 6.63
C ALA A 641 34.83 48.95 6.10
N ASN A 642 34.97 48.60 4.82
CA ASN A 642 36.26 48.17 4.26
C ASN A 642 36.50 48.73 2.85
N GLU A 643 36.40 50.05 2.70
CA GLU A 643 36.96 50.76 1.54
C GLU A 643 38.35 51.30 1.88
N HIS A 644 39.39 50.58 1.48
CA HIS A 644 40.59 51.19 0.90
C HIS A 644 41.26 50.21 -0.08
N PRO A 645 41.93 50.72 -1.13
CA PRO A 645 41.93 50.13 -2.46
C PRO A 645 43.30 49.57 -2.82
N GLU A 646 43.37 48.41 -3.48
CA GLU A 646 44.55 48.08 -4.29
C GLU A 646 44.26 46.98 -5.34
N ALA A 647 44.52 47.36 -6.61
CA ALA A 647 44.90 46.59 -7.81
C ALA A 647 44.12 45.29 -8.13
N VAL A 648 43.27 45.20 -9.16
CA VAL A 648 43.46 45.32 -10.62
C VAL A 648 44.50 44.34 -11.19
N ASP A 649 44.01 43.49 -12.10
CA ASP A 649 44.63 42.57 -13.10
C ASP A 649 44.09 41.12 -12.88
N ASP A 650 43.44 40.39 -13.81
CA ASP A 650 43.17 40.56 -15.23
C ASP A 650 42.06 39.54 -15.69
N VAL A 651 41.14 40.01 -16.54
CA VAL A 651 40.59 39.42 -17.80
C VAL A 651 40.31 37.90 -17.88
N ILE A 652 39.04 37.44 -17.87
CA ILE A 652 38.14 37.14 -19.02
C ILE A 652 38.69 36.11 -20.04
N VAL A 653 38.06 34.93 -20.14
CA VAL A 653 37.16 34.49 -21.24
C VAL A 653 36.11 33.54 -20.68
#